data_AF-A0A950E043-F1
#
_entry.id   AF-A0A950E043-F1
#
_cell.length_a   1.000
_cell.length_b   1.000
_cell.length_c   1.000
_cell.angle_alpha   90.00
_cell.angle_beta   90.00
_cell.angle_gamma   90.00
#
_symmetry.space_group_name_H-M   'P 1'
#
loop_
_entity.id
_entity.type
_entity.pdbx_description
1 polymer ?
#
loop_
_entity_poly.entity_id
_entity_poly.type
_entity_poly.pdbx_seq_one_letter_code
_entity_poly.pdbx_strand_id
1 'polypeptide(L)'
;MSDAATMFPSSTGQLRLLADGSISGFAFFKMGQGDPTVLPTIANPATPGLADGGAIDRPTLSAGVLHLGDPNPVEIVARTGSIEYSIITVPKAAEIAAGDNIGPNVYLSVQNDSATDLTRISAGNSIQFPTADTLAGIFVDGPGAAEIVAGGPINLGITGFGFQSAGNLYNTTIAPQGASLIIAAGTGKNAAGLANRPDYANVIDNFVSNNAFASSGSNAPTLNQQVLAQLAGDPALADLVSALQAALATRSTGGNPLPAIDQEITRLAKQNPAELAEGAVKLATAIQVAANKQFVQSRNSDTFAPAYAAFGDLFPALNNNAAALRQFVQNNPFAGADDAAALRDQALTGLAPDLVNVIRLGLAAPSSANDPDSAFSKALAALDPTTLAQGARQLLANVLVVAGQSLDALRAQGRLSGPGSPYALALTHFAAAFSPSTPAGLNDLQMDYNTIVAQQTGNIALFAPQGGVIVGQSAAPALFAGEQPKTPSQLGIFSYGGGAIDGMVRDNFDVYRSRVFTVAGGDIDLWSSLANIDAGRGARDVTVAPPPQLVIDPKTGVVTLDLGATVTGSGIGALETQANQPPSDINLMAPAGYVDAGEAGIRAQTGTVTLGTNLVLNASNIQAAAGVSGGAVVVAPPPPPPPSAVAGSGSNAVEEAQREAMAQQLLSAEQFEARQRMMRVVGEFLGFGNDCPKDDTSDKCAQGKDADKPKEDR
;
A
#
# COMPACT_ATOMS: atom_id res chain seq x y z
N MET A 1 -5.99 -37.33 1.74
CA MET A 1 -7.29 -37.09 2.40
C MET A 1 -7.46 -35.58 2.38
N SER A 2 -8.48 -35.07 1.71
CA SER A 2 -8.75 -33.64 1.59
C SER A 2 -9.60 -33.21 2.77
N ASP A 3 -8.99 -32.65 3.81
CA ASP A 3 -9.74 -32.15 4.95
C ASP A 3 -10.53 -30.92 4.48
N ALA A 4 -11.84 -31.10 4.37
CA ALA A 4 -12.79 -30.09 3.96
C ALA A 4 -13.85 -29.90 5.05
N ALA A 5 -14.14 -28.65 5.39
CA ALA A 5 -15.18 -28.26 6.34
C ALA A 5 -16.13 -27.26 5.67
N THR A 6 -17.42 -27.49 5.83
CA THR A 6 -18.47 -26.60 5.31
C THR A 6 -19.48 -26.31 6.41
N MET A 7 -19.62 -25.03 6.77
CA MET A 7 -20.70 -24.57 7.64
C MET A 7 -21.97 -24.36 6.81
N PHE A 8 -23.09 -24.86 7.30
CA PHE A 8 -24.38 -24.69 6.63
C PHE A 8 -24.84 -23.21 6.68
N PRO A 9 -25.54 -22.71 5.65
CA PRO A 9 -26.02 -21.34 5.59
C PRO A 9 -26.96 -21.00 6.77
N SER A 10 -26.70 -19.87 7.41
CA SER A 10 -27.53 -19.33 8.49
C SER A 10 -27.31 -17.83 8.60
N SER A 11 -28.38 -17.03 8.65
CA SER A 11 -28.28 -15.57 8.76
C SER A 11 -27.61 -15.08 10.04
N THR A 12 -27.52 -15.92 11.07
CA THR A 12 -26.82 -15.62 12.33
C THR A 12 -25.60 -16.52 12.55
N GLY A 13 -25.16 -17.25 11.52
CA GLY A 13 -23.99 -18.12 11.60
C GLY A 13 -22.74 -17.32 11.94
N GLN A 14 -21.95 -17.81 12.89
CA GLN A 14 -20.69 -17.17 13.28
C GLN A 14 -19.55 -18.17 13.21
N LEU A 15 -18.41 -17.74 12.70
CA LEU A 15 -17.19 -18.52 12.58
C LEU A 15 -16.05 -17.82 13.33
N ARG A 16 -15.43 -18.56 14.26
CA ARG A 16 -14.20 -18.16 14.94
C ARG A 16 -13.23 -19.34 14.94
N LEU A 17 -12.13 -19.21 14.20
CA LEU A 17 -11.06 -20.20 14.16
C LEU A 17 -9.80 -19.60 14.77
N LEU A 18 -9.45 -20.02 15.98
CA LEU A 18 -8.33 -19.48 16.74
C LEU A 18 -7.29 -20.57 16.96
N ALA A 19 -6.07 -20.32 16.52
CA ALA A 19 -4.92 -21.17 16.74
C ALA A 19 -3.81 -20.38 17.44
N ASP A 20 -3.10 -21.02 18.36
CA ASP A 20 -1.90 -20.43 18.93
C ASP A 20 -0.76 -20.41 17.90
N GLY A 21 -0.49 -21.58 17.30
CA GLY A 21 0.43 -21.76 16.18
C GLY A 21 -0.24 -21.53 14.83
N SER A 22 0.18 -22.28 13.82
CA SER A 22 -0.27 -22.09 12.44
C SER A 22 -1.63 -22.76 12.16
N ILE A 23 -2.36 -22.19 11.20
CA ILE A 23 -3.54 -22.78 10.56
C ILE A 23 -3.11 -23.27 9.18
N SER A 24 -3.20 -24.57 8.91
CA SER A 24 -2.83 -25.12 7.60
C SER A 24 -3.53 -26.42 7.23
N GLY A 25 -3.51 -26.75 5.94
CA GLY A 25 -3.94 -28.05 5.42
C GLY A 25 -5.42 -28.16 5.05
N PHE A 26 -6.16 -27.05 5.05
CA PHE A 26 -7.55 -27.05 4.61
C PHE A 26 -7.63 -27.12 3.09
N ALA A 27 -8.07 -28.27 2.57
CA ALA A 27 -8.40 -28.38 1.16
C ALA A 27 -9.53 -27.40 0.81
N PHE A 28 -10.55 -27.29 1.68
CA PHE A 28 -11.57 -26.25 1.64
C PHE A 28 -12.13 -25.98 3.04
N PHE A 29 -12.14 -24.73 3.49
CA PHE A 29 -12.90 -24.28 4.65
C PHE A 29 -13.91 -23.24 4.19
N LYS A 30 -15.20 -23.58 4.25
CA LYS A 30 -16.26 -22.74 3.67
C LYS A 30 -17.38 -22.46 4.64
N MET A 31 -17.91 -21.26 4.57
CA MET A 31 -19.20 -20.91 5.15
C MET A 31 -20.23 -20.75 4.03
N GLY A 32 -21.29 -21.54 4.06
CA GLY A 32 -22.33 -21.54 3.03
C GLY A 32 -23.18 -20.27 3.09
N GLN A 33 -23.67 -19.86 1.93
CA GLN A 33 -24.54 -18.69 1.74
C GLN A 33 -25.76 -18.97 0.86
N GLY A 34 -25.99 -20.23 0.55
CA GLY A 34 -27.19 -20.66 -0.15
C GLY A 34 -28.46 -20.39 0.65
N ASP A 35 -29.59 -20.39 -0.04
CA ASP A 35 -30.89 -20.19 0.59
C ASP A 35 -31.19 -21.37 1.54
N PRO A 36 -31.27 -21.16 2.86
CA PRO A 36 -31.49 -22.26 3.79
C PRO A 36 -32.86 -22.93 3.61
N THR A 37 -33.82 -22.26 2.96
CA THR A 37 -35.17 -22.81 2.72
C THR A 37 -35.21 -23.88 1.63
N VAL A 38 -34.22 -23.91 0.73
CA VAL A 38 -34.13 -24.92 -0.33
C VAL A 38 -33.25 -26.10 0.07
N LEU A 39 -32.60 -26.04 1.23
CA LEU A 39 -31.75 -27.10 1.72
C LEU A 39 -32.57 -28.33 2.13
N PRO A 40 -32.04 -29.55 1.92
CA PRO A 40 -32.71 -30.76 2.34
C PRO A 40 -33.03 -30.77 3.84
N THR A 41 -34.27 -31.07 4.18
CA THR A 41 -34.71 -31.25 5.57
C THR A 41 -35.37 -32.62 5.75
N ILE A 42 -35.67 -33.01 7.00
CA ILE A 42 -36.48 -34.21 7.25
C ILE A 42 -37.87 -34.12 6.59
N ALA A 43 -38.39 -32.90 6.38
CA ALA A 43 -39.66 -32.64 5.70
C ALA A 43 -39.51 -32.51 4.17
N ASN A 44 -38.30 -32.27 3.68
CA ASN A 44 -37.97 -32.12 2.26
C ASN A 44 -36.62 -32.83 1.95
N PRO A 45 -36.59 -34.17 1.92
CA PRO A 45 -35.35 -34.93 1.75
C PRO A 45 -34.79 -34.78 0.33
N ALA A 46 -33.45 -34.77 0.22
CA ALA A 46 -32.77 -34.70 -1.07
C ALA A 46 -33.09 -35.92 -1.95
N THR A 47 -33.24 -35.72 -3.26
CA THR A 47 -33.23 -36.83 -4.23
C THR A 47 -31.81 -37.42 -4.33
N PRO A 48 -31.62 -38.75 -4.15
CA PRO A 48 -30.32 -39.38 -4.26
C PRO A 48 -29.65 -39.09 -5.62
N GLY A 49 -28.41 -38.60 -5.60
CA GLY A 49 -27.64 -38.27 -6.81
C GLY A 49 -27.51 -36.78 -7.12
N LEU A 50 -28.22 -35.91 -6.38
CA LEU A 50 -28.12 -34.44 -6.44
C LEU A 50 -27.78 -33.89 -5.05
N ALA A 51 -26.68 -34.35 -4.44
CA ALA A 51 -26.08 -33.65 -3.30
C ALA A 51 -25.44 -32.38 -3.86
N ASP A 52 -26.27 -31.38 -4.13
CA ASP A 52 -25.86 -30.18 -4.84
C ASP A 52 -25.10 -29.28 -3.87
N GLY A 53 -23.77 -29.42 -3.83
CA GLY A 53 -22.90 -28.45 -3.16
C GLY A 53 -23.17 -27.01 -3.65
N GLY A 54 -23.74 -26.86 -4.85
CA GLY A 54 -24.26 -25.60 -5.36
C GLY A 54 -25.38 -24.99 -4.51
N ALA A 55 -26.26 -25.79 -3.89
CA ALA A 55 -27.35 -25.27 -3.06
C ALA A 55 -26.86 -24.72 -1.70
N ILE A 56 -25.67 -25.13 -1.25
CA ILE A 56 -25.03 -24.63 -0.02
C ILE A 56 -24.19 -23.38 -0.31
N ASP A 57 -23.49 -23.35 -1.44
CA ASP A 57 -22.52 -22.31 -1.77
C ASP A 57 -23.14 -21.13 -2.57
N ARG A 58 -24.19 -21.35 -3.37
CA ARG A 58 -24.69 -20.34 -4.31
C ARG A 58 -25.82 -19.50 -3.73
N PRO A 59 -25.64 -18.18 -3.60
CA PRO A 59 -26.73 -17.29 -3.19
C PRO A 59 -27.84 -17.32 -4.25
N THR A 60 -29.09 -17.24 -3.82
CA THR A 60 -30.24 -17.09 -4.73
C THR A 60 -30.81 -15.68 -4.60
N LEU A 61 -31.17 -15.06 -5.74
CA LEU A 61 -31.74 -13.72 -5.76
C LEU A 61 -33.02 -13.60 -4.90
N SER A 62 -33.78 -14.70 -4.76
CA SER A 62 -35.00 -14.77 -3.95
C SER A 62 -34.77 -14.74 -2.43
N ALA A 63 -33.60 -15.17 -1.95
CA ALA A 63 -33.28 -15.22 -0.53
C ALA A 63 -32.74 -13.89 0.02
N GLY A 64 -32.34 -12.97 -0.85
CA GLY A 64 -31.62 -11.75 -0.46
C GLY A 64 -30.21 -12.05 0.06
N VAL A 65 -29.60 -11.05 0.70
CA VAL A 65 -28.25 -11.15 1.26
C VAL A 65 -28.33 -11.80 2.65
N LEU A 66 -27.83 -13.02 2.79
CA LEU A 66 -28.06 -13.87 3.98
C LEU A 66 -27.55 -13.26 5.28
N HIS A 67 -26.40 -12.59 5.24
CA HIS A 67 -25.70 -12.04 6.40
C HIS A 67 -25.86 -10.53 6.56
N LEU A 68 -26.79 -9.91 5.80
CA LEU A 68 -26.99 -8.46 5.82
C LEU A 68 -27.30 -7.94 7.23
N GLY A 69 -26.49 -6.97 7.67
CA GLY A 69 -26.63 -6.33 8.98
C GLY A 69 -26.09 -7.15 10.15
N ASP A 70 -25.40 -8.25 9.90
CA ASP A 70 -24.69 -8.98 10.93
C ASP A 70 -23.43 -8.19 11.37
N PRO A 71 -23.37 -7.68 12.62
CA PRO A 71 -22.30 -6.79 13.04
C PRO A 71 -21.02 -7.53 13.40
N ASN A 72 -21.03 -8.87 13.44
CA ASN A 72 -19.88 -9.65 13.87
C ASN A 72 -19.14 -10.19 12.65
N PRO A 73 -17.90 -9.76 12.36
CA PRO A 73 -17.13 -10.37 11.29
C PRO A 73 -16.73 -11.82 11.64
N VAL A 74 -16.44 -12.63 10.62
CA VAL A 74 -15.74 -13.90 10.79
C VAL A 74 -14.36 -13.65 11.38
N GLU A 75 -13.91 -14.46 12.34
CA GLU A 75 -12.58 -14.32 12.94
C GLU A 75 -11.71 -15.55 12.65
N ILE A 76 -10.55 -15.36 12.02
CA ILE A 76 -9.56 -16.44 11.77
C ILE A 76 -8.19 -15.95 12.20
N VAL A 77 -7.67 -16.50 13.29
CA VAL A 77 -6.45 -15.99 13.93
C VAL A 77 -5.46 -17.11 14.20
N ALA A 78 -4.28 -17.02 13.59
CA ALA A 78 -3.08 -17.78 13.96
C ALA A 78 -2.18 -16.86 14.79
N ARG A 79 -2.30 -16.90 16.13
CA ARG A 79 -1.78 -15.86 17.03
C ARG A 79 -0.27 -15.65 16.92
N THR A 80 0.51 -16.73 16.89
CA THR A 80 1.98 -16.69 16.76
C THR A 80 2.49 -17.38 15.51
N GLY A 81 1.61 -18.10 14.80
CA GLY A 81 1.96 -18.86 13.60
C GLY A 81 1.50 -18.21 12.30
N SER A 82 1.54 -19.01 11.25
CA SER A 82 1.14 -18.63 9.90
C SER A 82 -0.25 -19.15 9.52
N ILE A 83 -0.83 -18.61 8.45
CA ILE A 83 -1.93 -19.24 7.72
C ILE A 83 -1.37 -19.71 6.38
N GLU A 84 -1.41 -21.01 6.09
CA GLU A 84 -0.71 -21.62 4.94
C GLU A 84 -1.54 -22.74 4.31
N TYR A 85 -1.35 -23.03 3.02
CA TYR A 85 -1.97 -24.18 2.32
C TYR A 85 -3.47 -24.36 2.62
N SER A 86 -4.23 -23.27 2.50
CA SER A 86 -5.63 -23.20 2.93
C SER A 86 -6.49 -22.45 1.92
N ILE A 87 -7.61 -23.06 1.53
CA ILE A 87 -8.66 -22.38 0.76
C ILE A 87 -9.80 -22.03 1.73
N ILE A 88 -10.04 -20.74 1.91
CA ILE A 88 -11.04 -20.22 2.86
C ILE A 88 -12.05 -19.35 2.09
N THR A 89 -13.33 -19.67 2.20
CA THR A 89 -14.41 -18.90 1.58
C THR A 89 -15.47 -18.56 2.63
N VAL A 90 -15.70 -17.27 2.88
CA VAL A 90 -16.68 -16.80 3.85
C VAL A 90 -17.54 -15.66 3.28
N PRO A 91 -18.88 -15.72 3.44
CA PRO A 91 -19.82 -14.88 2.70
C PRO A 91 -20.24 -13.63 3.49
N LYS A 92 -19.31 -13.07 4.27
CA LYS A 92 -19.50 -11.87 5.10
C LYS A 92 -18.14 -11.33 5.54
N ALA A 93 -18.13 -10.10 6.08
CA ALA A 93 -16.91 -9.42 6.47
C ALA A 93 -16.07 -10.27 7.43
N ALA A 94 -14.74 -10.18 7.32
CA ALA A 94 -13.83 -11.04 8.07
C ALA A 94 -12.65 -10.27 8.70
N GLU A 95 -12.16 -10.76 9.83
CA GLU A 95 -10.89 -10.39 10.44
C GLU A 95 -9.98 -11.63 10.46
N ILE A 96 -8.99 -11.64 9.57
CA ILE A 96 -8.04 -12.73 9.33
C ILE A 96 -6.66 -12.25 9.73
N ALA A 97 -6.02 -12.89 10.70
CA ALA A 97 -4.74 -12.46 11.24
C ALA A 97 -3.76 -13.63 11.45
N ALA A 98 -2.51 -13.44 11.05
CA ALA A 98 -1.40 -14.32 11.37
C ALA A 98 -0.32 -13.53 12.13
N GLY A 99 0.24 -14.09 13.21
CA GLY A 99 1.38 -13.52 13.93
C GLY A 99 2.69 -13.60 13.15
N ASP A 100 2.77 -14.55 12.22
CA ASP A 100 3.87 -14.68 11.29
C ASP A 100 3.42 -14.42 9.84
N ASN A 101 3.27 -15.44 9.00
CA ASN A 101 3.03 -15.25 7.56
C ASN A 101 1.59 -15.59 7.16
N ILE A 102 1.10 -14.95 6.10
CA ILE A 102 0.00 -15.50 5.29
C ILE A 102 0.63 -16.00 3.99
N GLY A 103 0.48 -17.29 3.74
CA GLY A 103 1.14 -17.98 2.65
C GLY A 103 2.29 -18.88 3.12
N PRO A 104 2.75 -19.81 2.26
CA PRO A 104 2.36 -19.96 0.85
C PRO A 104 0.99 -20.62 0.67
N ASN A 105 0.43 -20.54 -0.55
CA ASN A 105 -0.78 -21.25 -0.96
C ASN A 105 -2.03 -20.96 -0.13
N VAL A 106 -2.35 -19.68 -0.02
CA VAL A 106 -3.59 -19.25 0.61
C VAL A 106 -4.50 -18.65 -0.44
N TYR A 107 -5.72 -19.18 -0.51
CA TYR A 107 -6.82 -18.59 -1.24
C TYR A 107 -7.86 -18.10 -0.24
N LEU A 108 -8.05 -16.78 -0.14
CA LEU A 108 -9.09 -16.17 0.67
C LEU A 108 -10.15 -15.58 -0.25
N SER A 109 -11.40 -15.96 -0.05
CA SER A 109 -12.56 -15.31 -0.64
C SER A 109 -13.49 -14.88 0.48
N VAL A 110 -13.68 -13.57 0.61
CA VAL A 110 -14.45 -12.89 1.65
C VAL A 110 -15.46 -11.99 0.96
N GLN A 111 -16.62 -11.74 1.57
CA GLN A 111 -17.65 -10.87 1.01
C GLN A 111 -18.00 -9.78 2.00
N ASN A 112 -18.07 -8.53 1.57
CA ASN A 112 -18.74 -7.47 2.30
C ASN A 112 -20.20 -7.41 1.85
N ASP A 113 -21.14 -7.46 2.77
CA ASP A 113 -22.57 -7.44 2.48
C ASP A 113 -23.11 -6.00 2.39
N SER A 114 -22.41 -5.05 3.01
CA SER A 114 -22.81 -3.65 3.10
C SER A 114 -21.66 -2.68 2.86
N ALA A 115 -21.97 -1.46 2.45
CA ALA A 115 -20.96 -0.42 2.24
C ALA A 115 -20.26 0.03 3.54
N THR A 116 -20.79 -0.36 4.70
CA THR A 116 -20.18 -0.08 6.00
C THR A 116 -19.17 -1.13 6.44
N ASP A 117 -19.08 -2.25 5.72
CA ASP A 117 -18.26 -3.40 6.11
C ASP A 117 -16.78 -3.16 5.84
N LEU A 118 -15.95 -3.53 6.81
CA LEU A 118 -14.50 -3.52 6.71
C LEU A 118 -13.97 -4.94 6.93
N THR A 119 -13.44 -5.54 5.87
CA THR A 119 -12.68 -6.80 5.97
C THR A 119 -11.20 -6.51 6.22
N ARG A 120 -10.56 -7.29 7.10
CA ARG A 120 -9.18 -7.08 7.55
C ARG A 120 -8.40 -8.36 7.41
N ILE A 121 -7.25 -8.28 6.73
CA ILE A 121 -6.36 -9.40 6.50
C ILE A 121 -4.96 -8.93 6.88
N SER A 122 -4.36 -9.54 7.89
CA SER A 122 -3.07 -9.08 8.43
C SER A 122 -2.08 -10.21 8.67
N ALA A 123 -0.82 -9.98 8.33
CA ALA A 123 0.29 -10.86 8.64
C ALA A 123 1.36 -10.08 9.41
N GLY A 124 1.71 -10.54 10.62
CA GLY A 124 2.74 -9.92 11.41
C GLY A 124 4.05 -9.77 10.65
N ASN A 125 4.44 -10.80 9.89
CA ASN A 125 5.69 -10.82 9.14
C ASN A 125 5.47 -10.54 7.65
N SER A 126 4.87 -11.44 6.88
CA SER A 126 4.76 -11.25 5.43
C SER A 126 3.51 -11.88 4.84
N ILE A 127 3.09 -11.36 3.69
CA ILE A 127 2.11 -12.04 2.82
C ILE A 127 2.88 -12.51 1.60
N GLN A 128 2.96 -13.82 1.39
CA GLN A 128 3.80 -14.41 0.35
C GLN A 128 3.05 -15.46 -0.45
N PHE A 129 2.87 -15.20 -1.74
CA PHE A 129 2.34 -16.19 -2.67
C PHE A 129 3.47 -16.93 -3.39
N PRO A 130 3.29 -18.22 -3.68
CA PRO A 130 4.36 -19.05 -4.19
C PRO A 130 4.67 -18.71 -5.65
N THR A 131 5.79 -19.26 -6.08
CA THR A 131 6.24 -19.17 -7.47
C THR A 131 5.76 -20.32 -8.34
N ALA A 132 5.19 -21.40 -7.79
CA ALA A 132 4.93 -22.65 -8.52
C ALA A 132 3.49 -23.21 -8.41
N ASP A 133 2.58 -22.52 -7.70
CA ASP A 133 1.22 -23.01 -7.47
C ASP A 133 0.18 -21.96 -7.90
N THR A 134 -0.88 -22.43 -8.54
CA THR A 134 -1.83 -21.60 -9.31
C THR A 134 -2.98 -21.06 -8.48
N LEU A 135 -3.15 -21.50 -7.22
CA LEU A 135 -4.34 -21.24 -6.42
C LEU A 135 -4.07 -20.40 -5.16
N ALA A 136 -3.34 -19.28 -5.34
CA ALA A 136 -3.11 -18.28 -4.30
C ALA A 136 -3.72 -16.93 -4.69
N GLY A 137 -4.41 -16.27 -3.75
CA GLY A 137 -5.02 -14.97 -3.97
C GLY A 137 -5.95 -14.53 -2.83
N ILE A 138 -6.24 -13.24 -2.80
CA ILE A 138 -7.24 -12.65 -1.88
C ILE A 138 -8.32 -11.98 -2.72
N PHE A 139 -9.56 -12.35 -2.46
CA PHE A 139 -10.75 -11.85 -3.15
C PHE A 139 -11.71 -11.26 -2.13
N VAL A 140 -12.12 -10.01 -2.36
CA VAL A 140 -13.10 -9.31 -1.54
C VAL A 140 -14.28 -8.92 -2.42
N ASP A 141 -15.40 -9.61 -2.24
CA ASP A 141 -16.65 -9.31 -2.93
C ASP A 141 -17.43 -8.20 -2.21
N GLY A 142 -18.33 -7.53 -2.93
CA GLY A 142 -19.21 -6.50 -2.40
C GLY A 142 -18.57 -5.14 -2.08
N PRO A 143 -19.37 -4.20 -1.54
CA PRO A 143 -18.96 -2.81 -1.28
C PRO A 143 -18.13 -2.65 0.01
N GLY A 144 -17.88 -1.41 0.44
CA GLY A 144 -17.16 -1.11 1.69
C GLY A 144 -15.64 -1.08 1.48
N ALA A 145 -14.89 -1.59 2.44
CA ALA A 145 -13.43 -1.55 2.39
C ALA A 145 -12.78 -2.89 2.77
N ALA A 146 -11.56 -3.10 2.29
CA ALA A 146 -10.70 -4.21 2.67
C ALA A 146 -9.29 -3.72 3.02
N GLU A 147 -8.83 -4.01 4.22
CA GLU A 147 -7.49 -3.66 4.69
C GLU A 147 -6.59 -4.90 4.67
N ILE A 148 -5.52 -4.88 3.88
CA ILE A 148 -4.56 -5.98 3.71
C ILE A 148 -3.17 -5.50 4.14
N VAL A 149 -2.68 -5.98 5.29
CA VAL A 149 -1.48 -5.42 5.95
C VAL A 149 -0.44 -6.48 6.24
N ALA A 150 0.82 -6.19 5.94
CA ALA A 150 1.97 -6.96 6.41
C ALA A 150 2.92 -6.09 7.23
N GLY A 151 3.48 -6.64 8.31
CA GLY A 151 4.53 -5.96 9.08
C GLY A 151 5.86 -5.88 8.32
N GLY A 152 6.12 -6.83 7.42
CA GLY A 152 7.23 -6.88 6.48
C GLY A 152 6.72 -6.90 5.02
N PRO A 153 7.40 -7.56 4.08
CA PRO A 153 7.06 -7.46 2.66
C PRO A 153 5.76 -8.18 2.29
N ILE A 154 5.14 -7.71 1.22
CA ILE A 154 4.08 -8.42 0.51
C ILE A 154 4.65 -8.83 -0.85
N ASN A 155 4.64 -10.13 -1.17
CA ASN A 155 5.05 -10.64 -2.46
C ASN A 155 3.92 -11.51 -3.04
N LEU A 156 3.34 -11.06 -4.15
CA LEU A 156 2.24 -11.76 -4.83
C LEU A 156 2.70 -12.90 -5.75
N GLY A 157 4.00 -13.17 -5.80
CA GLY A 157 4.59 -14.25 -6.58
C GLY A 157 4.44 -14.05 -8.08
N ILE A 158 4.70 -15.13 -8.80
CA ILE A 158 4.60 -15.17 -10.27
C ILE A 158 3.42 -16.01 -10.78
N THR A 159 2.72 -16.70 -9.89
CA THR A 159 1.54 -17.53 -10.17
C THR A 159 0.34 -17.05 -9.34
N GLY A 160 -0.84 -17.62 -9.55
CA GLY A 160 -2.05 -17.25 -8.78
C GLY A 160 -2.73 -15.97 -9.27
N PHE A 161 -3.62 -15.43 -8.44
CA PHE A 161 -4.61 -14.42 -8.80
C PHE A 161 -4.37 -13.03 -8.21
N GLY A 162 -3.42 -12.89 -7.29
CA GLY A 162 -3.11 -11.61 -6.65
C GLY A 162 -4.22 -11.15 -5.72
N PHE A 163 -4.48 -9.84 -5.67
CA PHE A 163 -5.55 -9.26 -4.85
C PHE A 163 -6.66 -8.69 -5.73
N GLN A 164 -7.91 -9.00 -5.42
CA GLN A 164 -9.04 -8.58 -6.24
C GLN A 164 -10.23 -8.14 -5.38
N SER A 165 -10.81 -7.00 -5.74
CA SER A 165 -12.13 -6.56 -5.30
C SER A 165 -13.08 -6.68 -6.48
N ALA A 166 -14.09 -7.55 -6.36
CA ALA A 166 -14.94 -7.95 -7.49
C ALA A 166 -16.38 -7.42 -7.42
N GLY A 167 -16.74 -6.70 -6.35
CA GLY A 167 -18.10 -6.19 -6.14
C GLY A 167 -19.14 -7.30 -6.21
N ASN A 168 -20.23 -7.12 -6.96
CA ASN A 168 -21.31 -8.12 -7.03
C ASN A 168 -21.18 -9.17 -8.16
N LEU A 169 -19.99 -9.31 -8.77
CA LEU A 169 -19.79 -10.22 -9.89
C LEU A 169 -19.91 -11.70 -9.50
N TYR A 170 -19.55 -12.04 -8.25
CA TYR A 170 -19.75 -13.38 -7.70
C TYR A 170 -21.15 -13.57 -7.11
N ASN A 171 -21.62 -12.57 -6.37
CA ASN A 171 -22.93 -12.58 -5.73
C ASN A 171 -23.76 -11.37 -6.16
N THR A 172 -24.63 -11.55 -7.15
CA THR A 172 -25.47 -10.47 -7.70
C THR A 172 -26.54 -9.93 -6.74
N THR A 173 -26.69 -10.52 -5.54
CA THR A 173 -27.65 -10.05 -4.53
C THR A 173 -27.15 -8.85 -3.73
N ILE A 174 -25.83 -8.59 -3.72
CA ILE A 174 -25.22 -7.42 -3.08
C ILE A 174 -25.12 -6.24 -4.06
N ALA A 175 -24.86 -5.05 -3.52
CA ALA A 175 -24.75 -3.82 -4.31
C ALA A 175 -23.64 -3.93 -5.38
N PRO A 176 -23.83 -3.39 -6.60
CA PRO A 176 -22.87 -3.42 -7.70
C PRO A 176 -21.73 -2.41 -7.50
N GLN A 177 -21.04 -2.53 -6.37
CA GLN A 177 -19.90 -1.72 -5.97
C GLN A 177 -18.85 -2.67 -5.37
N GLY A 178 -17.59 -2.48 -5.76
CA GLY A 178 -16.46 -3.21 -5.18
C GLY A 178 -15.88 -2.48 -3.98
N ALA A 179 -15.33 -3.26 -3.05
CA ALA A 179 -14.64 -2.75 -1.89
C ALA A 179 -13.39 -1.96 -2.29
N SER A 180 -13.14 -0.84 -1.60
CA SER A 180 -11.87 -0.13 -1.68
C SER A 180 -10.78 -0.97 -1.01
N LEU A 181 -9.67 -1.22 -1.72
CA LEU A 181 -8.54 -2.00 -1.23
C LEU A 181 -7.50 -1.06 -0.59
N ILE A 182 -7.21 -1.26 0.69
CA ILE A 182 -6.16 -0.55 1.43
C ILE A 182 -5.05 -1.55 1.75
N ILE A 183 -3.91 -1.42 1.08
CA ILE A 183 -2.84 -2.42 1.10
C ILE A 183 -1.59 -1.79 1.67
N ALA A 184 -1.02 -2.38 2.73
CA ALA A 184 0.17 -1.84 3.38
C ALA A 184 1.23 -2.93 3.62
N ALA A 185 2.41 -2.75 3.03
CA ALA A 185 3.59 -3.58 3.28
C ALA A 185 4.57 -2.82 4.18
N GLY A 186 5.33 -3.55 5.01
CA GLY A 186 6.40 -2.96 5.79
C GLY A 186 5.92 -2.10 6.96
N THR A 187 4.79 -2.45 7.58
CA THR A 187 4.23 -1.64 8.68
C THR A 187 4.89 -1.89 10.04
N GLY A 188 5.81 -2.86 10.13
CA GLY A 188 6.38 -3.36 11.37
C GLY A 188 5.39 -4.20 12.19
N LYS A 189 5.88 -4.78 13.30
CA LYS A 189 5.07 -5.55 14.25
C LYS A 189 4.76 -4.72 15.49
N ASN A 190 3.59 -4.92 16.06
CA ASN A 190 3.22 -4.42 17.39
C ASN A 190 3.72 -5.38 18.49
N ALA A 191 3.50 -5.01 19.76
CA ALA A 191 3.92 -5.82 20.90
C ALA A 191 3.26 -7.20 20.98
N ALA A 192 2.12 -7.41 20.31
CA ALA A 192 1.45 -8.71 20.21
C ALA A 192 1.98 -9.57 19.05
N GLY A 193 2.95 -9.09 18.27
CA GLY A 193 3.52 -9.79 17.11
C GLY A 193 2.70 -9.66 15.83
N LEU A 194 1.58 -8.94 15.85
CA LEU A 194 0.75 -8.65 14.68
C LEU A 194 1.27 -7.41 13.95
N ALA A 195 0.86 -7.20 12.69
CA ALA A 195 1.24 -6.02 11.93
C ALA A 195 0.72 -4.73 12.59
N ASN A 196 1.47 -3.63 12.51
CA ASN A 196 0.92 -2.32 12.85
C ASN A 196 -0.06 -1.91 11.76
N ARG A 197 -1.29 -1.63 12.15
CA ARG A 197 -2.33 -1.21 11.21
C ARG A 197 -2.26 0.30 11.00
N PRO A 198 -2.77 0.82 9.87
CA PRO A 198 -2.92 2.25 9.69
C PRO A 198 -3.75 2.87 10.83
N ASP A 199 -3.29 3.99 11.37
CA ASP A 199 -3.99 4.76 12.39
C ASP A 199 -4.86 5.83 11.73
N TYR A 200 -6.06 5.42 11.33
CA TYR A 200 -7.01 6.29 10.62
C TYR A 200 -7.46 7.48 11.45
N ALA A 201 -7.63 7.30 12.77
CA ALA A 201 -8.01 8.37 13.68
C ALA A 201 -6.92 9.43 13.77
N ASN A 202 -5.65 9.02 13.88
CA ASN A 202 -4.52 9.93 14.02
C ASN A 202 -4.39 10.88 12.82
N VAL A 203 -4.67 10.44 11.59
CA VAL A 203 -4.68 11.36 10.42
C VAL A 203 -5.75 12.44 10.55
N ILE A 204 -6.96 12.05 10.94
CA ILE A 204 -8.10 12.96 11.08
C ILE A 204 -7.82 13.97 12.21
N ASP A 205 -7.38 13.48 13.36
CA ASP A 205 -7.03 14.30 14.52
C ASP A 205 -5.91 15.28 14.19
N ASN A 206 -4.85 14.82 13.51
CA ASN A 206 -3.73 15.67 13.14
C ASN A 206 -4.13 16.70 12.09
N PHE A 207 -5.02 16.40 11.15
CA PHE A 207 -5.49 17.39 10.17
C PHE A 207 -6.28 18.53 10.83
N VAL A 208 -7.14 18.22 11.80
CA VAL A 208 -7.93 19.25 12.48
C VAL A 208 -7.09 20.00 13.52
N SER A 209 -6.23 19.31 14.27
CA SER A 209 -5.41 19.92 15.34
C SER A 209 -4.23 20.70 14.77
N ASN A 210 -3.46 20.09 13.87
CA ASN A 210 -2.34 20.70 13.19
C ASN A 210 -2.86 21.29 11.88
N ASN A 211 -2.95 22.63 11.79
CA ASN A 211 -3.32 23.28 10.54
C ASN A 211 -2.24 22.97 9.47
N ALA A 212 -2.48 21.94 8.67
CA ALA A 212 -1.54 21.38 7.69
C ALA A 212 -1.06 22.43 6.67
N PHE A 213 -1.88 23.46 6.44
CA PHE A 213 -1.62 24.56 5.53
C PHE A 213 -1.33 25.89 6.24
N ALA A 214 -1.04 25.88 7.55
CA ALA A 214 -0.81 27.10 8.33
C ALA A 214 0.28 28.00 7.75
N SER A 215 1.34 27.41 7.17
CA SER A 215 2.42 28.15 6.51
C SER A 215 1.94 28.94 5.28
N SER A 216 0.77 28.62 4.71
CA SER A 216 0.16 29.34 3.58
C SER A 216 -0.60 30.62 4.00
N GLY A 217 -0.57 30.99 5.28
CA GLY A 217 -1.18 32.22 5.78
C GLY A 217 -2.66 32.32 5.42
N SER A 218 -3.05 33.40 4.72
CA SER A 218 -4.45 33.65 4.33
C SER A 218 -5.04 32.60 3.39
N ASN A 219 -4.21 31.78 2.72
CA ASN A 219 -4.68 30.74 1.82
C ASN A 219 -5.03 29.43 2.54
N ALA A 220 -4.63 29.27 3.81
CA ALA A 220 -4.86 28.04 4.57
C ALA A 220 -6.34 27.61 4.62
N PRO A 221 -7.32 28.51 4.84
CA PRO A 221 -8.74 28.14 4.81
C PRO A 221 -9.19 27.62 3.43
N THR A 222 -8.71 28.25 2.35
CA THR A 222 -9.03 27.83 0.97
C THR A 222 -8.47 26.45 0.68
N LEU A 223 -7.23 26.16 1.12
CA LEU A 223 -6.61 24.83 0.94
C LEU A 223 -7.33 23.75 1.74
N ASN A 224 -7.72 24.05 2.99
CA ASN A 224 -8.56 23.14 3.77
C ASN A 224 -9.90 22.85 3.06
N GLN A 225 -10.54 23.86 2.45
CA GLN A 225 -11.77 23.67 1.69
C GLN A 225 -11.55 22.86 0.40
N GLN A 226 -10.39 22.99 -0.26
CA GLN A 226 -10.05 22.16 -1.41
C GLN A 226 -9.92 20.68 -1.02
N VAL A 227 -9.27 20.39 0.10
CA VAL A 227 -9.18 19.02 0.65
C VAL A 227 -10.58 18.46 0.91
N LEU A 228 -11.44 19.21 1.60
CA LEU A 228 -12.81 18.77 1.88
C LEU A 228 -13.65 18.59 0.60
N ALA A 229 -13.45 19.42 -0.42
CA ALA A 229 -14.15 19.28 -1.70
C ALA A 229 -13.75 18.01 -2.45
N GLN A 230 -12.49 17.58 -2.35
CA GLN A 230 -12.05 16.29 -2.91
C GLN A 230 -12.75 15.12 -2.20
N LEU A 231 -12.81 15.13 -0.87
CA LEU A 231 -13.49 14.08 -0.11
C LEU A 231 -14.99 14.06 -0.38
N ALA A 232 -15.62 15.23 -0.51
CA ALA A 232 -17.04 15.37 -0.81
C ALA A 232 -17.45 14.84 -2.20
N GLY A 233 -16.48 14.56 -3.07
CA GLY A 233 -16.72 13.88 -4.35
C GLY A 233 -17.19 12.44 -4.17
N ASP A 234 -16.96 11.85 -2.99
CA ASP A 234 -17.43 10.52 -2.62
C ASP A 234 -18.63 10.60 -1.65
N PRO A 235 -19.84 10.22 -2.09
CA PRO A 235 -21.02 10.19 -1.21
C PRO A 235 -20.87 9.27 0.01
N ALA A 236 -19.99 8.27 -0.05
CA ALA A 236 -19.74 7.35 1.07
C ALA A 236 -19.00 8.02 2.25
N LEU A 237 -18.44 9.21 2.05
CA LEU A 237 -17.68 9.97 3.06
C LEU A 237 -18.46 11.14 3.66
N ALA A 238 -19.77 11.21 3.44
CA ALA A 238 -20.58 12.37 3.78
C ALA A 238 -20.57 12.71 5.29
N ASP A 239 -20.53 11.70 6.16
CA ASP A 239 -20.53 11.89 7.60
C ASP A 239 -19.18 12.45 8.06
N LEU A 240 -18.08 11.85 7.59
CA LEU A 240 -16.73 12.34 7.87
C LEU A 240 -16.51 13.77 7.38
N VAL A 241 -16.92 14.07 6.14
CA VAL A 241 -16.79 15.42 5.56
C VAL A 241 -17.54 16.44 6.40
N SER A 242 -18.76 16.12 6.83
CA SER A 242 -19.57 17.00 7.67
C SER A 242 -18.90 17.27 9.02
N ALA A 243 -18.32 16.25 9.64
CA ALA A 243 -17.61 16.37 10.91
C ALA A 243 -16.32 17.19 10.78
N LEU A 244 -15.53 16.96 9.71
CA LEU A 244 -14.34 17.76 9.41
C LEU A 244 -14.69 19.23 9.18
N GLN A 245 -15.77 19.53 8.45
CA GLN A 245 -16.26 20.90 8.26
C GLN A 245 -16.58 21.58 9.59
N ALA A 246 -17.30 20.89 10.49
CA ALA A 246 -17.65 21.41 11.81
C ALA A 246 -16.41 21.61 12.70
N ALA A 247 -15.46 20.68 12.67
CA ALA A 247 -14.20 20.75 13.40
C ALA A 247 -13.36 21.95 12.93
N LEU A 248 -13.19 22.13 11.61
CA LEU A 248 -12.44 23.25 11.05
C LEU A 248 -13.12 24.60 11.34
N ALA A 249 -14.45 24.67 11.32
CA ALA A 249 -15.20 25.85 11.71
C ALA A 249 -14.96 26.20 13.20
N THR A 250 -15.05 25.21 14.09
CA THR A 250 -14.76 25.37 15.53
C THR A 250 -13.37 25.95 15.75
N ARG A 251 -12.35 25.36 15.09
CA ARG A 251 -10.97 25.85 15.13
C ARG A 251 -10.84 27.29 14.65
N SER A 252 -11.53 27.66 13.57
CA SER A 252 -11.48 29.03 13.02
C SER A 252 -11.99 30.11 14.00
N THR A 253 -12.84 29.72 14.96
CA THR A 253 -13.35 30.59 16.03
C THR A 253 -12.54 30.54 17.33
N GLY A 254 -11.43 29.80 17.36
CA GLY A 254 -10.56 29.63 18.53
C GLY A 254 -11.01 28.53 19.51
N GLY A 255 -12.01 27.72 19.15
CA GLY A 255 -12.44 26.56 19.94
C GLY A 255 -11.54 25.34 19.73
N ASN A 256 -11.56 24.40 20.68
CA ASN A 256 -10.91 23.10 20.53
C ASN A 256 -11.78 22.18 19.64
N PRO A 257 -11.32 21.77 18.44
CA PRO A 257 -12.10 20.94 17.54
C PRO A 257 -12.13 19.45 17.94
N LEU A 258 -11.18 18.99 18.77
CA LEU A 258 -10.96 17.56 19.05
C LEU A 258 -12.18 16.83 19.63
N PRO A 259 -12.88 17.35 20.68
CA PRO A 259 -13.94 16.57 21.31
C PRO A 259 -15.10 16.17 20.38
N ALA A 260 -15.41 17.00 19.38
CA ALA A 260 -16.48 16.71 18.43
C ALA A 260 -16.03 15.71 17.35
N ILE A 261 -14.80 15.85 16.84
CA ILE A 261 -14.27 14.92 15.85
C ILE A 261 -13.99 13.55 16.49
N ASP A 262 -13.48 13.50 17.73
CA ASP A 262 -13.20 12.26 18.46
C ASP A 262 -14.48 11.43 18.67
N GLN A 263 -15.60 12.12 18.95
CA GLN A 263 -16.92 11.50 19.06
C GLN A 263 -17.35 10.88 17.74
N GLU A 264 -17.11 11.58 16.63
CA GLU A 264 -17.45 11.08 15.31
C GLU A 264 -16.56 9.91 14.87
N ILE A 265 -15.25 9.99 15.08
CA ILE A 265 -14.32 8.88 14.84
C ILE A 265 -14.78 7.65 15.64
N THR A 266 -15.15 7.83 16.91
CA THR A 266 -15.68 6.74 17.75
C THR A 266 -16.99 6.16 17.21
N ARG A 267 -17.85 6.98 16.61
CA ARG A 267 -19.10 6.56 15.98
C ARG A 267 -18.83 5.76 14.70
N LEU A 268 -18.03 6.31 13.79
CA LEU A 268 -17.64 5.67 12.53
C LEU A 268 -16.92 4.34 12.79
N ALA A 269 -15.96 4.30 13.72
CA ALA A 269 -15.26 3.07 14.08
C ALA A 269 -16.19 1.90 14.48
N LYS A 270 -17.40 2.20 14.97
CA LYS A 270 -18.40 1.19 15.38
C LYS A 270 -19.46 0.92 14.33
N GLN A 271 -19.88 1.95 13.59
CA GLN A 271 -21.06 1.88 12.72
C GLN A 271 -20.71 1.86 11.23
N ASN A 272 -19.60 2.48 10.86
CA ASN A 272 -19.12 2.58 9.49
C ASN A 272 -17.57 2.57 9.46
N PRO A 273 -16.94 1.44 9.88
CA PRO A 273 -15.48 1.34 9.89
C PRO A 273 -14.88 1.46 8.49
N ALA A 274 -15.64 1.15 7.43
CA ALA A 274 -15.23 1.37 6.05
C ALA A 274 -15.02 2.86 5.74
N GLU A 275 -16.00 3.72 6.05
CA GLU A 275 -15.89 5.17 5.86
C GLU A 275 -14.73 5.77 6.69
N LEU A 276 -14.51 5.30 7.91
CA LEU A 276 -13.36 5.75 8.70
C LEU A 276 -12.03 5.43 7.99
N ALA A 277 -11.88 4.20 7.51
CA ALA A 277 -10.66 3.73 6.87
C ALA A 277 -10.41 4.42 5.52
N GLU A 278 -11.41 4.40 4.64
CA GLU A 278 -11.32 5.01 3.32
C GLU A 278 -11.23 6.53 3.40
N GLY A 279 -12.02 7.14 4.27
CA GLY A 279 -12.05 8.58 4.48
C GLY A 279 -10.72 9.12 5.02
N ALA A 280 -10.07 8.42 5.94
CA ALA A 280 -8.75 8.81 6.44
C ALA A 280 -7.65 8.68 5.38
N VAL A 281 -7.70 7.63 4.56
CA VAL A 281 -6.77 7.45 3.43
C VAL A 281 -6.96 8.58 2.41
N LYS A 282 -8.20 8.82 1.97
CA LYS A 282 -8.53 9.90 1.04
C LYS A 282 -8.20 11.27 1.62
N LEU A 283 -8.36 11.47 2.93
CA LEU A 283 -7.91 12.68 3.62
C LEU A 283 -6.40 12.87 3.50
N ALA A 284 -5.61 11.84 3.78
CA ALA A 284 -4.16 11.89 3.63
C ALA A 284 -3.75 12.20 2.18
N THR A 285 -4.36 11.51 1.20
CA THR A 285 -4.12 11.75 -0.23
C THR A 285 -4.51 13.17 -0.64
N ALA A 286 -5.69 13.65 -0.25
CA ALA A 286 -6.16 14.99 -0.60
C ALA A 286 -5.29 16.10 0.01
N ILE A 287 -4.86 15.96 1.27
CA ILE A 287 -3.88 16.86 1.90
C ILE A 287 -2.60 16.88 1.07
N GLN A 288 -2.15 15.71 0.66
CA GLN A 288 -0.95 15.53 -0.13
C GLN A 288 -1.06 16.23 -1.49
N VAL A 289 -2.12 15.96 -2.25
CA VAL A 289 -2.39 16.56 -3.57
C VAL A 289 -2.50 18.09 -3.48
N ALA A 290 -3.23 18.61 -2.50
CA ALA A 290 -3.35 20.06 -2.28
C ALA A 290 -1.98 20.70 -2.01
N ALA A 291 -1.18 20.09 -1.12
CA ALA A 291 0.18 20.53 -0.83
C ALA A 291 1.09 20.46 -2.06
N ASN A 292 0.96 19.43 -2.88
CA ASN A 292 1.73 19.24 -4.11
C ASN A 292 1.45 20.34 -5.12
N LYS A 293 0.17 20.60 -5.37
CA LYS A 293 -0.26 21.66 -6.30
C LYS A 293 0.29 23.01 -5.84
N GLN A 294 0.29 23.29 -4.53
CA GLN A 294 0.91 24.50 -4.01
C GLN A 294 2.43 24.51 -4.13
N PHE A 295 3.11 23.39 -3.85
CA PHE A 295 4.56 23.27 -4.01
C PHE A 295 5.00 23.58 -5.44
N VAL A 296 4.30 23.01 -6.43
CA VAL A 296 4.53 23.28 -7.86
C VAL A 296 4.24 24.74 -8.21
N GLN A 297 3.12 25.30 -7.74
CA GLN A 297 2.78 26.72 -7.96
C GLN A 297 3.85 27.68 -7.40
N SER A 298 4.42 27.34 -6.23
CA SER A 298 5.48 28.09 -5.59
C SER A 298 6.84 27.98 -6.28
N ARG A 299 6.97 27.15 -7.33
CA ARG A 299 8.25 26.77 -7.97
C ARG A 299 9.27 26.27 -6.95
N ASN A 300 8.85 25.33 -6.10
CA ASN A 300 9.68 24.66 -5.10
C ASN A 300 10.26 25.61 -4.04
N SER A 301 9.61 26.76 -3.80
CA SER A 301 10.08 27.74 -2.80
C SER A 301 9.35 27.64 -1.46
N ASP A 302 8.18 27.01 -1.42
CA ASP A 302 7.41 26.84 -0.20
C ASP A 302 7.68 25.48 0.49
N THR A 303 7.53 25.46 1.81
CA THR A 303 7.80 24.28 2.65
C THR A 303 6.49 23.67 3.15
N PHE A 304 5.89 22.79 2.32
CA PHE A 304 4.64 22.08 2.65
C PHE A 304 4.85 20.78 3.45
N ALA A 305 5.95 20.71 4.21
CA ALA A 305 6.29 19.55 5.02
C ALA A 305 5.28 19.13 6.11
N PRO A 306 4.35 19.97 6.65
CA PRO A 306 3.33 19.45 7.56
C PRO A 306 2.33 18.55 6.82
N ALA A 307 1.96 18.92 5.60
CA ALA A 307 1.09 18.14 4.73
C ALA A 307 1.77 16.85 4.25
N TYR A 308 3.09 16.88 4.00
CA TYR A 308 3.88 15.68 3.64
C TYR A 308 3.94 14.61 4.72
N ALA A 309 3.65 14.96 5.98
CA ALA A 309 3.68 14.01 7.07
C ALA A 309 2.29 13.41 7.39
N ALA A 310 1.25 13.75 6.62
CA ALA A 310 -0.04 13.04 6.67
C ALA A 310 0.12 11.53 6.40
N PHE A 311 1.11 11.15 5.57
CA PHE A 311 1.49 9.76 5.37
C PHE A 311 2.09 9.12 6.63
N GLY A 312 2.98 9.83 7.33
CA GLY A 312 3.53 9.39 8.62
C GLY A 312 2.48 9.33 9.72
N ASP A 313 1.39 10.09 9.59
CA ASP A 313 0.26 10.08 10.52
C ASP A 313 -0.60 8.80 10.36
N LEU A 314 -0.58 8.13 9.20
CA LEU A 314 -1.16 6.78 9.05
C LEU A 314 -0.32 5.71 9.78
N PHE A 315 0.99 5.92 9.93
CA PHE A 315 1.89 4.91 10.51
C PHE A 315 2.74 5.48 11.66
N PRO A 316 2.11 6.00 12.74
CA PRO A 316 2.82 6.72 13.79
C PRO A 316 3.85 5.85 14.53
N ALA A 317 3.61 4.53 14.57
CA ALA A 317 4.53 3.55 15.18
C ALA A 317 5.88 3.44 14.47
N LEU A 318 5.98 3.89 13.22
CA LEU A 318 7.21 3.83 12.42
C LEU A 318 8.06 5.11 12.48
N ASN A 319 7.49 6.19 13.02
CA ASN A 319 8.16 7.48 13.08
C ASN A 319 9.27 7.46 14.13
N ASN A 320 10.49 7.84 13.73
CA ASN A 320 11.61 7.97 14.68
C ASN A 320 11.63 9.36 15.33
N ASN A 321 10.61 9.63 16.16
CA ASN A 321 10.41 10.94 16.81
C ASN A 321 11.63 11.40 17.62
N ALA A 322 12.35 10.46 18.25
CA ALA A 322 13.59 10.75 18.95
C ALA A 322 14.70 11.20 17.98
N ALA A 323 14.90 10.52 16.85
CA ALA A 323 15.88 10.94 15.85
C ALA A 323 15.51 12.29 15.23
N ALA A 324 14.22 12.55 15.01
CA ALA A 324 13.76 13.85 14.55
C ALA A 324 14.13 14.97 15.53
N LEU A 325 13.90 14.78 16.83
CA LEU A 325 14.34 15.75 17.85
C LEU A 325 15.85 15.94 17.87
N ARG A 326 16.63 14.86 17.74
CA ARG A 326 18.10 14.94 17.65
C ARG A 326 18.53 15.78 16.45
N GLN A 327 17.91 15.58 15.29
CA GLN A 327 18.17 16.34 14.06
C GLN A 327 17.77 17.81 14.19
N PHE A 328 16.62 18.11 14.79
CA PHE A 328 16.23 19.49 15.08
C PHE A 328 17.29 20.22 15.92
N VAL A 329 17.75 19.57 16.99
CA VAL A 329 18.77 20.11 17.89
C VAL A 329 20.10 20.31 17.17
N GLN A 330 20.55 19.33 16.38
CA GLN A 330 21.83 19.36 15.67
C GLN A 330 21.85 20.43 14.58
N ASN A 331 20.81 20.45 13.74
CA ASN A 331 20.74 21.34 12.60
C ASN A 331 20.43 22.78 13.05
N ASN A 332 19.75 22.94 14.19
CA ASN A 332 19.36 24.22 14.78
C ASN A 332 18.90 25.21 13.69
N PRO A 333 17.75 24.95 13.04
CA PRO A 333 17.40 25.56 11.76
C PRO A 333 17.32 27.10 11.80
N PHE A 334 17.11 27.67 12.98
CA PHE A 334 17.06 29.12 13.20
C PHE A 334 18.43 29.78 13.43
N ALA A 335 19.53 29.03 13.57
CA ALA A 335 20.83 29.55 14.01
C ALA A 335 21.39 30.68 13.14
N GLY A 336 21.06 30.70 11.84
CA GLY A 336 21.52 31.73 10.91
C GLY A 336 20.68 33.00 10.87
N ALA A 337 19.59 33.10 11.64
CA ALA A 337 18.69 34.27 11.66
C ALA A 337 19.12 35.32 12.70
N ASP A 338 18.94 36.60 12.37
CA ASP A 338 19.26 37.72 13.27
C ASP A 338 18.44 37.68 14.58
N ASP A 339 17.24 37.10 14.53
CA ASP A 339 16.28 36.93 15.62
C ASP A 339 16.08 35.45 16.03
N ALA A 340 17.12 34.62 15.84
CA ALA A 340 17.09 33.18 16.07
C ALA A 340 16.45 32.73 17.40
N ALA A 341 16.64 33.47 18.48
CA ALA A 341 16.06 33.15 19.79
C ALA A 341 14.52 33.30 19.79
N ALA A 342 14.00 34.39 19.22
CA ALA A 342 12.56 34.63 19.14
C ALA A 342 11.88 33.59 18.24
N LEU A 343 12.48 33.27 17.09
CA LEU A 343 11.97 32.24 16.18
C LEU A 343 11.95 30.85 16.84
N ARG A 344 12.95 30.50 17.65
CA ARG A 344 12.94 29.26 18.44
C ARG A 344 11.83 29.26 19.50
N ASP A 345 11.65 30.35 20.24
CA ASP A 345 10.59 30.41 21.26
C ASP A 345 9.19 30.30 20.62
N GLN A 346 9.00 30.91 19.44
CA GLN A 346 7.79 30.71 18.64
C GLN A 346 7.63 29.24 18.23
N ALA A 347 8.70 28.59 17.76
CA ALA A 347 8.66 27.19 17.35
C ALA A 347 8.33 26.22 18.51
N LEU A 348 8.67 26.60 19.75
CA LEU A 348 8.40 25.79 20.96
C LEU A 348 7.04 26.08 21.60
N THR A 349 6.25 27.01 21.06
CA THR A 349 4.95 27.41 21.63
C THR A 349 3.93 26.28 21.53
N GLY A 350 3.19 26.04 22.61
CA GLY A 350 2.14 25.01 22.68
C GLY A 350 2.63 23.57 22.89
N LEU A 351 3.96 23.35 22.90
CA LEU A 351 4.54 22.05 23.24
C LEU A 351 4.44 21.75 24.74
N ALA A 352 4.42 20.47 25.09
CA ALA A 352 4.46 20.02 26.47
C ALA A 352 5.71 20.58 27.20
N PRO A 353 5.58 21.08 28.45
CA PRO A 353 6.70 21.69 29.17
C PRO A 353 7.94 20.81 29.28
N ASP A 354 7.74 19.51 29.51
CA ASP A 354 8.84 18.54 29.63
C ASP A 354 9.60 18.40 28.31
N LEU A 355 8.88 18.35 27.18
CA LEU A 355 9.49 18.31 25.86
C LEU A 355 10.28 19.60 25.56
N VAL A 356 9.71 20.77 25.89
CA VAL A 356 10.38 22.06 25.73
C VAL A 356 11.69 22.08 26.52
N ASN A 357 11.70 21.57 27.75
CA ASN A 357 12.89 21.48 28.58
C ASN A 357 13.95 20.56 27.96
N VAL A 358 13.55 19.39 27.43
CA VAL A 358 14.45 18.48 26.71
C VAL A 358 15.05 19.14 25.47
N ILE A 359 14.24 19.82 24.65
CA ILE A 359 14.73 20.51 23.45
C ILE A 359 15.71 21.62 23.82
N ARG A 360 15.41 22.44 24.84
CA ARG A 360 16.31 23.49 25.33
C ARG A 360 17.64 22.92 25.83
N LEU A 361 17.59 21.78 26.53
CA LEU A 361 18.78 21.07 26.99
C LEU A 361 19.67 20.63 25.81
N GLY A 362 19.06 20.09 24.75
CA GLY A 362 19.77 19.73 23.53
C GLY A 362 20.38 20.94 22.82
N LEU A 363 19.61 22.03 22.66
CA LEU A 363 20.05 23.26 21.99
C LEU A 363 21.22 23.96 22.71
N ALA A 364 21.40 23.72 24.02
CA ALA A 364 22.55 24.21 24.77
C ALA A 364 23.87 23.49 24.41
N ALA A 365 23.80 22.25 23.91
CA ALA A 365 24.95 21.47 23.48
C ALA A 365 24.67 20.63 22.21
N PRO A 366 24.42 21.25 21.04
CA PRO A 366 23.95 20.56 19.83
C PRO A 366 24.88 19.44 19.33
N SER A 367 26.19 19.60 19.48
CA SER A 367 27.19 18.61 19.07
C SER A 367 27.13 17.32 19.88
N SER A 368 26.53 17.33 21.08
CA SER A 368 26.36 16.16 21.94
C SER A 368 25.04 15.42 21.73
N ALA A 369 24.19 15.87 20.80
CA ALA A 369 22.83 15.35 20.66
C ALA A 369 22.73 13.88 20.21
N ASN A 370 23.82 13.29 19.67
CA ASN A 370 23.92 11.86 19.36
C ASN A 370 24.71 11.07 20.41
N ASP A 371 25.32 11.74 21.39
CA ASP A 371 26.03 11.06 22.48
C ASP A 371 24.99 10.40 23.41
N PRO A 372 24.96 9.06 23.54
CA PRO A 372 24.01 8.35 24.40
C PRO A 372 24.11 8.77 25.86
N ASP A 373 25.29 9.25 26.28
CA ASP A 373 25.56 9.63 27.65
C ASP A 373 25.25 11.10 27.97
N SER A 374 24.94 11.91 26.95
CA SER A 374 24.58 13.30 27.15
C SER A 374 23.30 13.44 28.00
N ALA A 375 23.21 14.56 28.72
CA ALA A 375 22.02 14.88 29.51
C ALA A 375 20.76 14.95 28.63
N PHE A 376 20.91 15.42 27.39
CA PHE A 376 19.83 15.45 26.40
C PHE A 376 19.37 14.06 26.00
N SER A 377 20.27 13.14 25.63
CA SER A 377 19.88 11.76 25.24
C SER A 377 19.20 11.03 26.39
N LYS A 378 19.68 11.21 27.63
CA LYS A 378 19.06 10.64 28.83
C LYS A 378 17.67 11.21 29.09
N ALA A 379 17.50 12.52 28.96
CA ALA A 379 16.20 13.18 29.15
C ALA A 379 15.21 12.85 28.03
N LEU A 380 15.68 12.76 26.78
CA LEU A 380 14.88 12.35 25.61
C LEU A 380 14.38 10.91 25.77
N ALA A 381 15.22 9.99 26.25
CA ALA A 381 14.85 8.61 26.50
C ALA A 381 13.86 8.44 27.67
N ALA A 382 13.78 9.42 28.57
CA ALA A 382 12.87 9.42 29.71
C ALA A 382 11.50 10.05 29.41
N LEU A 383 11.32 10.66 28.22
CA LEU A 383 10.04 11.23 27.83
C LEU A 383 9.00 10.14 27.60
N ASP A 384 7.77 10.45 27.97
CA ASP A 384 6.61 9.64 27.61
C ASP A 384 6.52 9.51 26.06
N PRO A 385 6.37 8.30 25.50
CA PRO A 385 6.35 8.08 24.06
C PRO A 385 5.25 8.86 23.33
N THR A 386 4.07 9.00 23.93
CA THR A 386 2.95 9.75 23.35
C THR A 386 3.27 11.25 23.31
N THR A 387 3.81 11.78 24.40
CA THR A 387 4.27 13.17 24.51
C THR A 387 5.37 13.48 23.49
N LEU A 388 6.32 12.56 23.32
CA LEU A 388 7.38 12.67 22.33
C LEU A 388 6.81 12.66 20.91
N ALA A 389 5.90 11.74 20.59
CA ALA A 389 5.30 11.63 19.25
C ALA A 389 4.49 12.89 18.88
N GLN A 390 3.53 13.26 19.72
CA GLN A 390 2.67 14.44 19.50
C GLN A 390 3.50 15.72 19.44
N GLY A 391 4.45 15.88 20.37
CA GLY A 391 5.24 17.08 20.43
C GLY A 391 6.33 17.17 19.36
N ALA A 392 6.88 16.05 18.87
CA ALA A 392 7.77 16.05 17.70
C ALA A 392 7.00 16.49 16.43
N ARG A 393 5.76 16.02 16.27
CA ARG A 393 4.88 16.42 15.17
C ARG A 393 4.50 17.89 15.24
N GLN A 394 4.09 18.37 16.41
CA GLN A 394 3.77 19.77 16.64
C GLN A 394 5.00 20.66 16.47
N LEU A 395 6.19 20.21 16.89
CA LEU A 395 7.44 20.91 16.67
C LEU A 395 7.72 21.06 15.17
N LEU A 396 7.57 19.98 14.39
CA LEU A 396 7.69 20.05 12.93
C LEU A 396 6.74 21.10 12.34
N ALA A 397 5.46 21.04 12.70
CA ALA A 397 4.46 22.00 12.24
C ALA A 397 4.84 23.45 12.61
N ASN A 398 5.17 23.71 13.88
CA ASN A 398 5.54 25.04 14.36
C ASN A 398 6.79 25.58 13.67
N VAL A 399 7.83 24.76 13.55
CA VAL A 399 9.09 25.14 12.90
C VAL A 399 8.82 25.55 11.46
N LEU A 400 7.96 24.82 10.75
CA LEU A 400 7.58 25.12 9.37
C LEU A 400 6.74 26.39 9.24
N VAL A 401 5.84 26.65 10.18
CA VAL A 401 5.06 27.90 10.21
C VAL A 401 5.97 29.10 10.41
N VAL A 402 6.84 29.06 11.43
CA VAL A 402 7.79 30.15 11.72
C VAL A 402 8.73 30.36 10.54
N ALA A 403 9.20 29.27 9.94
CA ALA A 403 10.03 29.31 8.75
C ALA A 403 9.34 29.98 7.56
N GLY A 404 8.10 29.57 7.24
CA GLY A 404 7.33 30.12 6.13
C GLY A 404 7.12 31.63 6.29
N GLN A 405 6.73 32.07 7.48
CA GLN A 405 6.58 33.50 7.80
C GLN A 405 7.89 34.28 7.63
N SER A 406 9.02 33.70 8.09
CA SER A 406 10.34 34.32 7.90
C SER A 406 10.74 34.40 6.41
N LEU A 407 10.38 33.39 5.62
CA LEU A 407 10.65 33.35 4.18
C LEU A 407 9.85 34.42 3.42
N ASP A 408 8.56 34.57 3.74
CA ASP A 408 7.71 35.61 3.16
C ASP A 408 8.23 37.02 3.46
N ALA A 409 8.70 37.25 4.70
CA ALA A 409 9.33 38.51 5.07
C ALA A 409 10.60 38.77 4.26
N LEU A 410 11.46 37.77 4.06
CA LEU A 410 12.68 37.89 3.25
C LEU A 410 12.37 38.12 1.76
N ARG A 411 11.30 37.49 1.25
CA ARG A 411 10.79 37.64 -0.12
C ARG A 411 10.29 39.07 -0.35
N ALA A 412 9.48 39.60 0.56
CA ALA A 412 8.98 40.98 0.50
C ALA A 412 10.10 42.03 0.52
N GLN A 413 11.25 41.70 1.11
CA GLN A 413 12.44 42.56 1.15
C GLN A 413 13.35 42.40 -0.08
N GLY A 414 13.02 41.52 -1.04
CA GLY A 414 13.86 41.26 -2.21
C GLY A 414 15.22 40.61 -1.89
N ARG A 415 15.34 39.98 -0.70
CA ARG A 415 16.60 39.40 -0.20
C ARG A 415 16.80 37.94 -0.58
N LEU A 416 15.87 37.36 -1.34
CA LEU A 416 15.96 36.00 -1.86
C LEU A 416 16.51 36.02 -3.28
N SER A 417 17.74 35.52 -3.47
CA SER A 417 18.35 35.28 -4.77
C SER A 417 18.72 33.80 -4.91
N GLY A 418 18.07 33.08 -5.84
CA GLY A 418 18.36 31.68 -6.16
C GLY A 418 17.29 30.67 -5.70
N PRO A 419 17.27 29.44 -6.27
CA PRO A 419 16.39 28.37 -5.83
C PRO A 419 16.83 27.81 -4.46
N GLY A 420 15.90 27.78 -3.50
CA GLY A 420 16.10 27.23 -2.15
C GLY A 420 16.76 28.21 -1.17
N SER A 421 16.02 28.68 -0.18
CA SER A 421 16.66 29.33 0.97
C SER A 421 17.44 28.25 1.76
N PRO A 422 18.58 28.59 2.41
CA PRO A 422 19.27 27.67 3.33
C PRO A 422 18.34 27.07 4.40
N TYR A 423 17.28 27.83 4.70
CA TYR A 423 16.19 27.47 5.60
C TYR A 423 15.34 26.31 5.06
N ALA A 424 14.95 26.33 3.78
CA ALA A 424 14.17 25.26 3.16
C ALA A 424 14.93 23.93 3.13
N LEU A 425 16.23 23.95 2.86
CA LEU A 425 17.07 22.74 2.85
C LEU A 425 17.18 22.10 4.25
N ALA A 426 17.40 22.90 5.30
CA ALA A 426 17.45 22.43 6.68
C ALA A 426 16.12 21.80 7.15
N LEU A 427 14.99 22.32 6.65
CA LEU A 427 13.66 21.80 6.93
C LEU A 427 13.36 20.49 6.19
N THR A 428 13.82 20.35 4.95
CA THR A 428 13.75 19.08 4.21
C THR A 428 14.51 17.98 4.95
N HIS A 429 15.70 18.28 5.46
CA HIS A 429 16.47 17.33 6.29
C HIS A 429 15.76 16.98 7.61
N PHE A 430 15.13 17.97 8.24
CA PHE A 430 14.37 17.73 9.47
C PHE A 430 13.12 16.88 9.21
N ALA A 431 12.37 17.15 8.13
CA ALA A 431 11.21 16.34 7.73
C ALA A 431 11.61 14.88 7.39
N ALA A 432 12.75 14.67 6.73
CA ALA A 432 13.27 13.34 6.44
C ALA A 432 13.62 12.52 7.70
N ALA A 433 13.85 13.17 8.84
CA ALA A 433 14.13 12.48 10.10
C ALA A 433 12.88 11.84 10.73
N PHE A 434 11.69 12.22 10.25
CA PHE A 434 10.43 11.56 10.60
C PHE A 434 10.18 10.32 9.73
N SER A 435 10.99 10.09 8.70
CA SER A 435 10.87 8.90 7.84
C SER A 435 11.44 7.64 8.53
N PRO A 436 10.86 6.45 8.28
CA PRO A 436 11.32 5.21 8.88
C PRO A 436 12.75 4.81 8.49
N SER A 437 13.50 4.25 9.43
CA SER A 437 14.95 4.02 9.34
C SER A 437 15.36 2.62 8.85
N THR A 438 14.47 1.87 8.21
CA THR A 438 14.81 0.54 7.66
C THR A 438 15.69 0.63 6.41
N PRO A 439 16.58 -0.35 6.18
CA PRO A 439 17.26 -0.48 4.89
C PRO A 439 16.25 -0.63 3.74
N ALA A 440 16.54 -0.02 2.60
CA ALA A 440 15.70 -0.09 1.40
C ALA A 440 15.59 -1.53 0.84
N GLY A 441 14.43 -1.85 0.26
CA GLY A 441 14.19 -3.10 -0.47
C GLY A 441 13.80 -4.33 0.37
N LEU A 442 13.67 -4.19 1.69
CA LEU A 442 13.32 -5.32 2.59
C LEU A 442 11.81 -5.45 2.83
N ASN A 443 11.06 -4.38 2.59
CA ASN A 443 9.68 -4.19 3.06
C ASN A 443 8.76 -3.77 1.90
N ASP A 444 9.09 -4.24 0.71
CA ASP A 444 8.41 -3.83 -0.52
C ASP A 444 7.07 -4.53 -0.69
N LEU A 445 6.18 -3.88 -1.44
CA LEU A 445 5.03 -4.51 -2.07
C LEU A 445 5.42 -4.92 -3.49
N GLN A 446 5.52 -6.22 -3.72
CA GLN A 446 5.98 -6.81 -4.97
C GLN A 446 4.85 -7.61 -5.63
N MET A 447 4.59 -7.32 -6.90
CA MET A 447 3.64 -8.07 -7.73
C MET A 447 4.26 -8.50 -9.07
N ASP A 448 5.51 -8.94 -8.98
CA ASP A 448 6.40 -9.48 -10.00
C ASP A 448 5.74 -10.00 -11.28
N TYR A 449 4.76 -10.90 -11.19
CA TYR A 449 3.96 -11.34 -12.33
C TYR A 449 2.52 -11.59 -11.89
N ASN A 450 1.94 -10.59 -11.20
CA ASN A 450 0.58 -10.66 -10.66
C ASN A 450 -0.17 -9.34 -10.76
N THR A 451 -1.38 -9.30 -10.20
CA THR A 451 -2.25 -8.13 -10.28
C THR A 451 -2.87 -7.74 -8.94
N ILE A 452 -3.18 -6.46 -8.83
CA ILE A 452 -4.08 -5.91 -7.83
C ILE A 452 -5.21 -5.22 -8.59
N VAL A 453 -6.44 -5.67 -8.38
CA VAL A 453 -7.60 -5.19 -9.12
C VAL A 453 -8.69 -4.73 -8.16
N ALA A 454 -9.27 -3.57 -8.41
CA ALA A 454 -10.53 -3.16 -7.80
C ALA A 454 -11.55 -2.89 -8.91
N GLN A 455 -12.74 -3.46 -8.77
CA GLN A 455 -13.81 -3.36 -9.76
C GLN A 455 -14.97 -2.54 -9.22
N GLN A 456 -15.87 -2.13 -10.12
CA GLN A 456 -17.11 -1.44 -9.78
C GLN A 456 -16.90 -0.27 -8.81
N THR A 457 -16.07 0.72 -9.19
CA THR A 457 -15.75 1.95 -8.42
C THR A 457 -14.82 1.77 -7.20
N GLY A 458 -14.39 0.55 -6.88
CA GLY A 458 -13.45 0.32 -5.78
C GLY A 458 -12.12 1.06 -5.97
N ASN A 459 -11.68 1.76 -4.93
CA ASN A 459 -10.40 2.46 -4.91
C ASN A 459 -9.26 1.50 -4.55
N ILE A 460 -8.01 1.85 -4.89
CA ILE A 460 -6.83 1.12 -4.46
C ILE A 460 -5.89 2.10 -3.78
N ALA A 461 -5.54 1.84 -2.53
CA ALA A 461 -4.51 2.57 -1.79
C ALA A 461 -3.36 1.63 -1.45
N LEU A 462 -2.15 2.02 -1.83
CA LEU A 462 -0.93 1.24 -1.66
C LEU A 462 0.04 1.98 -0.74
N PHE A 463 0.48 1.31 0.32
CA PHE A 463 1.37 1.88 1.31
C PHE A 463 2.62 1.01 1.49
N ALA A 464 3.79 1.63 1.41
CA ALA A 464 5.06 1.01 1.78
C ALA A 464 5.88 2.01 2.60
N PRO A 465 5.50 2.30 3.86
CA PRO A 465 6.19 3.29 4.70
C PRO A 465 7.67 2.97 4.95
N GLN A 466 8.08 1.72 4.78
CA GLN A 466 9.44 1.24 5.00
C GLN A 466 10.12 0.66 3.76
N GLY A 467 9.49 0.77 2.59
CA GLY A 467 9.91 0.13 1.35
C GLY A 467 9.38 0.83 0.10
N GLY A 468 9.45 0.11 -1.02
CA GLY A 468 8.93 0.53 -2.33
C GLY A 468 7.76 -0.32 -2.81
N VAL A 469 7.31 -0.02 -4.02
CA VAL A 469 6.34 -0.82 -4.78
C VAL A 469 6.99 -1.26 -6.08
N ILE A 470 6.91 -2.55 -6.39
CA ILE A 470 7.36 -3.16 -7.63
C ILE A 470 6.13 -3.78 -8.31
N VAL A 471 5.67 -3.14 -9.39
CA VAL A 471 4.40 -3.50 -10.07
C VAL A 471 4.58 -4.66 -11.06
N GLY A 472 5.81 -5.00 -11.41
CA GLY A 472 6.10 -6.16 -12.24
C GLY A 472 7.58 -6.33 -12.46
N GLN A 473 7.93 -7.08 -13.50
CA GLN A 473 9.32 -7.45 -13.78
C GLN A 473 9.84 -6.86 -15.10
N SER A 474 11.16 -6.79 -15.20
CA SER A 474 11.87 -6.38 -16.42
C SER A 474 11.80 -7.43 -17.54
N ALA A 475 11.58 -8.70 -17.19
CA ALA A 475 11.37 -9.82 -18.11
C ALA A 475 10.26 -10.75 -17.58
N ALA A 476 9.56 -11.44 -18.49
CA ALA A 476 8.61 -12.46 -18.09
C ALA A 476 9.35 -13.63 -17.40
N PRO A 477 8.81 -14.18 -16.30
CA PRO A 477 9.45 -15.28 -15.58
C PRO A 477 9.47 -16.56 -16.41
N ALA A 478 10.43 -17.44 -16.12
CA ALA A 478 10.40 -18.80 -16.63
C ALA A 478 9.29 -19.57 -15.90
N LEU A 479 8.17 -19.82 -16.61
CA LEU A 479 7.02 -20.53 -16.06
C LEU A 479 7.26 -22.05 -16.01
N PHE A 480 6.55 -22.72 -15.10
CA PHE A 480 6.58 -24.17 -14.99
C PHE A 480 5.87 -24.83 -16.19
N ALA A 481 6.24 -26.07 -16.50
CA ALA A 481 5.65 -26.80 -17.62
C ALA A 481 4.13 -26.94 -17.47
N GLY A 482 3.38 -26.40 -18.44
CA GLY A 482 1.91 -26.44 -18.47
C GLY A 482 1.21 -25.15 -18.01
N GLU A 483 1.95 -24.21 -17.42
CA GLU A 483 1.39 -22.91 -17.01
C GLU A 483 1.31 -21.93 -18.19
N GLN A 484 0.14 -21.31 -18.37
CA GLN A 484 -0.07 -20.35 -19.46
C GLN A 484 0.46 -18.96 -19.07
N PRO A 485 1.11 -18.24 -19.99
CA PRO A 485 1.50 -16.85 -19.75
C PRO A 485 0.30 -15.99 -19.39
N LYS A 486 0.45 -15.15 -18.36
CA LYS A 486 -0.57 -14.17 -18.00
C LYS A 486 -0.72 -13.14 -19.10
N THR A 487 -1.95 -12.76 -19.37
CA THR A 487 -2.28 -11.69 -20.32
C THR A 487 -1.96 -10.32 -19.72
N PRO A 488 -1.82 -9.27 -20.54
CA PRO A 488 -1.65 -7.89 -20.06
C PRO A 488 -2.65 -7.44 -18.98
N SER A 489 -3.90 -7.90 -19.07
CA SER A 489 -4.98 -7.59 -18.11
C SER A 489 -4.82 -8.25 -16.74
N GLN A 490 -3.89 -9.20 -16.62
CA GLN A 490 -3.60 -9.94 -15.38
C GLN A 490 -2.26 -9.52 -14.76
N LEU A 491 -1.68 -8.42 -15.24
CA LEU A 491 -0.36 -7.93 -14.84
C LEU A 491 -0.42 -6.43 -14.55
N GLY A 492 -0.27 -6.09 -13.27
CA GLY A 492 -0.24 -4.71 -12.78
C GLY A 492 -1.41 -4.34 -11.87
N ILE A 493 -1.59 -3.04 -11.67
CA ILE A 493 -2.61 -2.47 -10.79
C ILE A 493 -3.71 -1.86 -11.65
N PHE A 494 -4.96 -2.21 -11.35
CA PHE A 494 -6.12 -1.73 -12.10
C PHE A 494 -7.28 -1.33 -11.20
N SER A 495 -7.82 -0.13 -11.41
CA SER A 495 -9.17 0.20 -10.93
C SER A 495 -10.13 0.32 -12.10
N TYR A 496 -11.28 -0.36 -12.00
CA TYR A 496 -12.32 -0.39 -13.01
C TYR A 496 -13.59 0.27 -12.51
N GLY A 497 -14.15 1.14 -13.36
CA GLY A 497 -15.42 1.81 -13.08
C GLY A 497 -15.26 3.14 -12.34
N GLY A 498 -14.10 3.81 -12.45
CA GLY A 498 -13.92 5.15 -11.91
C GLY A 498 -13.27 5.25 -10.52
N GLY A 499 -12.75 4.17 -9.97
CA GLY A 499 -12.01 4.22 -8.71
C GLY A 499 -10.60 4.79 -8.88
N ALA A 500 -10.09 5.48 -7.86
CA ALA A 500 -8.76 6.07 -7.83
C ALA A 500 -7.69 5.04 -7.45
N ILE A 501 -6.44 5.32 -7.81
CA ILE A 501 -5.25 4.59 -7.36
C ILE A 501 -4.33 5.56 -6.63
N ASP A 502 -4.19 5.35 -5.32
CA ASP A 502 -3.29 6.11 -4.45
C ASP A 502 -2.10 5.24 -4.07
N GLY A 503 -0.89 5.79 -4.13
CA GLY A 503 0.33 5.09 -3.75
C GLY A 503 1.25 5.98 -2.94
N MET A 504 1.61 5.56 -1.74
CA MET A 504 2.58 6.27 -0.91
C MET A 504 3.66 5.32 -0.42
N VAL A 505 4.87 5.54 -0.91
CA VAL A 505 6.03 4.70 -0.66
C VAL A 505 7.18 5.54 -0.11
N ARG A 506 8.06 4.87 0.62
CA ARG A 506 9.30 5.50 1.08
C ARG A 506 10.35 5.48 -0.03
N ASP A 507 10.53 4.32 -0.66
CA ASP A 507 11.56 4.07 -1.68
C ASP A 507 10.98 4.23 -3.09
N ASN A 508 11.31 3.34 -4.04
CA ASN A 508 10.87 3.49 -5.42
C ASN A 508 9.42 3.04 -5.63
N PHE A 509 8.78 3.62 -6.64
CA PHE A 509 7.60 3.06 -7.27
C PHE A 509 7.98 2.67 -8.71
N ASP A 510 8.22 1.37 -8.93
CA ASP A 510 8.77 0.83 -10.17
C ASP A 510 7.71 0.02 -10.94
N VAL A 511 7.30 0.53 -12.12
CA VAL A 511 6.26 -0.14 -12.93
C VAL A 511 6.81 -1.26 -13.81
N TYR A 512 8.06 -1.15 -14.26
CA TYR A 512 8.69 -2.10 -15.19
C TYR A 512 7.84 -2.38 -16.45
N ARG A 513 7.70 -3.65 -16.89
CA ARG A 513 6.85 -4.01 -18.04
C ARG A 513 5.40 -4.30 -17.65
N SER A 514 4.93 -3.62 -16.60
CA SER A 514 3.59 -3.75 -16.04
C SER A 514 2.78 -2.47 -16.26
N ARG A 515 1.66 -2.35 -15.55
CA ARG A 515 0.66 -1.28 -15.75
C ARG A 515 0.15 -0.78 -14.41
N VAL A 516 -0.15 0.51 -14.35
CA VAL A 516 -0.96 1.14 -13.30
C VAL A 516 -2.02 1.97 -13.98
N PHE A 517 -3.23 1.41 -14.15
CA PHE A 517 -4.31 2.09 -14.88
C PHE A 517 -5.60 2.20 -14.09
N THR A 518 -6.21 3.38 -14.20
CA THR A 518 -7.63 3.58 -13.90
C THR A 518 -8.41 3.53 -15.20
N VAL A 519 -9.60 2.90 -15.16
CA VAL A 519 -10.46 2.72 -16.33
C VAL A 519 -11.87 3.20 -16.01
N ALA A 520 -12.42 3.96 -16.95
CA ALA A 520 -13.67 4.72 -16.78
C ALA A 520 -13.51 5.90 -15.81
N GLY A 521 -12.32 6.49 -15.81
CA GLY A 521 -11.90 7.56 -14.90
C GLY A 521 -11.26 7.05 -13.61
N GLY A 522 -10.96 7.98 -12.70
CA GLY A 522 -10.27 7.75 -11.44
C GLY A 522 -8.86 8.35 -11.47
N ASP A 523 -8.54 9.15 -10.45
CA ASP A 523 -7.23 9.80 -10.34
C ASP A 523 -6.12 8.78 -10.00
N ILE A 524 -4.88 9.10 -10.37
CA ILE A 524 -3.70 8.34 -9.97
C ILE A 524 -2.76 9.27 -9.18
N ASP A 525 -2.66 9.04 -7.88
CA ASP A 525 -1.86 9.85 -6.96
C ASP A 525 -0.71 9.03 -6.38
N LEU A 526 0.51 9.22 -6.89
CA LEU A 526 1.69 8.47 -6.45
C LEU A 526 2.72 9.37 -5.77
N TRP A 527 3.26 8.86 -4.66
CA TRP A 527 4.24 9.53 -3.83
C TRP A 527 5.41 8.59 -3.49
N SER A 528 6.63 9.05 -3.76
CA SER A 528 7.88 8.47 -3.27
C SER A 528 8.60 9.47 -2.38
N SER A 529 8.85 9.10 -1.13
CA SER A 529 9.44 10.02 -0.14
C SER A 529 10.94 10.26 -0.34
N LEU A 530 11.70 9.21 -0.64
CA LEU A 530 13.17 9.22 -0.66
C LEU A 530 13.77 8.81 -2.00
N ALA A 531 12.98 8.33 -2.95
CA ALA A 531 13.49 7.78 -4.20
C ALA A 531 12.62 8.19 -5.40
N ASN A 532 12.46 7.31 -6.38
CA ASN A 532 11.97 7.66 -7.72
C ASN A 532 10.62 7.04 -8.04
N ILE A 533 9.98 7.58 -9.08
CA ILE A 533 8.82 6.96 -9.74
C ILE A 533 9.22 6.67 -11.19
N ASP A 534 9.17 5.41 -11.60
CA ASP A 534 9.47 4.96 -12.96
C ASP A 534 8.24 4.30 -13.59
N ALA A 535 7.72 4.92 -14.66
CA ALA A 535 6.58 4.40 -15.42
C ALA A 535 6.93 3.16 -16.26
N GLY A 536 8.21 2.81 -16.37
CA GLY A 536 8.67 1.52 -16.85
C GLY A 536 8.91 1.44 -18.36
N ARG A 537 8.94 0.21 -18.87
CA ARG A 537 9.35 -0.11 -20.25
C ARG A 537 8.27 -0.89 -20.99
N GLY A 538 8.26 -0.81 -22.32
CA GLY A 538 7.31 -1.52 -23.17
C GLY A 538 6.53 -0.61 -24.11
N ALA A 539 5.69 -1.24 -24.93
CA ALA A 539 4.97 -0.60 -26.03
C ALA A 539 3.83 0.31 -25.52
N ARG A 540 3.52 1.39 -26.26
CA ARG A 540 2.61 2.50 -25.88
C ARG A 540 1.20 2.33 -26.45
N ASP A 541 0.68 1.11 -26.42
CA ASP A 541 -0.24 0.68 -27.48
C ASP A 541 -1.71 1.09 -27.31
N VAL A 542 -2.09 1.84 -26.26
CA VAL A 542 -3.49 2.29 -26.06
C VAL A 542 -3.58 3.77 -25.77
N THR A 543 -4.14 4.50 -26.73
CA THR A 543 -4.55 5.91 -26.59
C THR A 543 -6.00 6.05 -26.12
N VAL A 544 -6.84 5.03 -26.34
CA VAL A 544 -8.25 4.97 -25.91
C VAL A 544 -8.62 3.53 -25.58
N ALA A 545 -9.16 3.31 -24.38
CA ALA A 545 -9.51 1.98 -23.91
C ALA A 545 -10.99 1.69 -24.23
N PRO A 546 -11.33 0.66 -25.03
CA PRO A 546 -12.70 0.21 -25.20
C PRO A 546 -13.37 -0.03 -23.84
N PRO A 547 -14.68 0.25 -23.68
CA PRO A 547 -15.39 -0.07 -22.46
C PRO A 547 -15.22 -1.57 -22.14
N PRO A 548 -14.88 -1.93 -20.90
CA PRO A 548 -14.73 -3.33 -20.52
C PRO A 548 -16.09 -4.05 -20.66
N GLN A 549 -16.07 -5.28 -21.16
CA GLN A 549 -17.30 -6.02 -21.46
C GLN A 549 -17.57 -7.06 -20.38
N LEU A 550 -18.81 -7.17 -19.92
CA LEU A 550 -19.23 -8.28 -19.06
C LEU A 550 -19.41 -9.52 -19.94
N VAL A 551 -18.56 -10.53 -19.72
CA VAL A 551 -18.66 -11.84 -20.36
C VAL A 551 -19.25 -12.81 -19.35
N ILE A 552 -20.35 -13.46 -19.74
CA ILE A 552 -20.97 -14.49 -18.94
C ILE A 552 -20.47 -15.83 -19.47
N ASP A 553 -19.80 -16.63 -18.64
CA ASP A 553 -19.45 -18.00 -19.01
C ASP A 553 -20.75 -18.81 -19.14
N PRO A 554 -21.11 -19.31 -20.34
CA PRO A 554 -22.38 -19.99 -20.58
C PRO A 554 -22.48 -21.35 -19.88
N LYS A 555 -21.37 -21.91 -19.36
CA LYS A 555 -21.35 -23.20 -18.63
C LYS A 555 -21.43 -23.02 -17.13
N THR A 556 -20.81 -21.97 -16.59
CA THR A 556 -20.71 -21.76 -15.13
C THR A 556 -21.65 -20.67 -14.62
N GLY A 557 -22.14 -19.79 -15.50
CA GLY A 557 -22.95 -18.63 -15.16
C GLY A 557 -22.16 -17.51 -14.47
N VAL A 558 -20.84 -17.65 -14.35
CA VAL A 558 -19.95 -16.65 -13.76
C VAL A 558 -19.85 -15.45 -14.71
N VAL A 559 -20.05 -14.26 -14.15
CA VAL A 559 -19.87 -13.01 -14.87
C VAL A 559 -18.43 -12.56 -14.65
N THR A 560 -17.65 -12.47 -15.72
CA THR A 560 -16.30 -11.91 -15.71
C THR A 560 -16.28 -10.60 -16.49
N LEU A 561 -15.39 -9.71 -16.10
CA LEU A 561 -15.12 -8.50 -16.88
C LEU A 561 -14.01 -8.84 -17.88
N ASP A 562 -14.31 -8.86 -19.18
CA ASP A 562 -13.32 -8.96 -20.25
C ASP A 562 -12.69 -7.58 -20.51
N LEU A 563 -11.40 -7.55 -20.25
CA LEU A 563 -10.53 -6.38 -20.24
C LEU A 563 -9.60 -6.37 -21.45
N GLY A 564 -9.56 -7.45 -22.25
CA GLY A 564 -8.49 -7.74 -23.20
C GLY A 564 -8.28 -6.69 -24.30
N ALA A 565 -9.31 -5.92 -24.65
CA ALA A 565 -9.21 -4.83 -25.62
C ALA A 565 -8.87 -3.46 -24.98
N THR A 566 -9.12 -3.31 -23.67
CA THR A 566 -8.99 -2.08 -22.86
C THR A 566 -7.56 -1.82 -22.36
N VAL A 567 -6.76 -2.89 -22.22
CA VAL A 567 -5.44 -2.88 -21.56
C VAL A 567 -4.35 -3.50 -22.44
N THR A 568 -3.94 -2.79 -23.51
CA THR A 568 -2.67 -3.07 -24.20
C THR A 568 -1.62 -2.00 -23.85
N GLY A 569 -0.33 -2.35 -23.92
CA GLY A 569 0.79 -1.46 -23.55
C GLY A 569 1.10 -1.38 -22.04
N SER A 570 2.29 -0.89 -21.69
CA SER A 570 2.76 -0.71 -20.31
C SER A 570 2.52 0.73 -19.82
N GLY A 571 2.86 1.04 -18.56
CA GLY A 571 2.99 2.43 -18.10
C GLY A 571 2.03 2.84 -16.98
N ILE A 572 1.93 4.15 -16.77
CA ILE A 572 0.96 4.78 -15.86
C ILE A 572 -0.08 5.51 -16.71
N GLY A 573 -1.36 5.31 -16.44
CA GLY A 573 -2.40 5.86 -17.31
C GLY A 573 -3.79 5.94 -16.70
N ALA A 574 -4.36 7.14 -16.71
CA ALA A 574 -5.75 7.37 -16.37
C ALA A 574 -6.58 7.34 -17.66
N LEU A 575 -7.50 6.38 -17.76
CA LEU A 575 -8.22 6.04 -18.99
C LEU A 575 -9.73 6.22 -18.84
N GLU A 576 -10.31 6.92 -19.79
CA GLU A 576 -11.72 7.26 -19.87
C GLU A 576 -12.39 6.36 -20.92
N THR A 577 -13.62 5.94 -20.65
CA THR A 577 -14.38 5.00 -21.50
C THR A 577 -15.60 5.66 -22.13
N GLN A 578 -15.95 6.88 -21.75
CA GLN A 578 -17.09 7.62 -22.29
C GLN A 578 -16.78 9.11 -22.45
N ALA A 579 -17.38 9.73 -23.47
CA ALA A 579 -17.32 11.17 -23.65
C ALA A 579 -18.05 11.88 -22.50
N ASN A 580 -17.40 12.90 -21.90
CA ASN A 580 -17.87 13.68 -20.75
C ASN A 580 -17.78 12.99 -19.36
N GLN A 581 -16.97 11.94 -19.20
CA GLN A 581 -16.56 11.52 -17.86
C GLN A 581 -15.79 12.65 -17.14
N PRO A 582 -15.86 12.73 -15.80
CA PRO A 582 -15.04 13.66 -15.04
C PRO A 582 -13.55 13.48 -15.39
N PRO A 583 -12.79 14.58 -15.57
CA PRO A 583 -11.37 14.49 -15.83
C PRO A 583 -10.64 13.69 -14.75
N SER A 584 -9.73 12.82 -15.17
CA SER A 584 -8.90 12.02 -14.27
C SER A 584 -7.46 12.52 -14.30
N ASP A 585 -7.02 13.09 -13.19
CA ASP A 585 -5.70 13.67 -13.01
C ASP A 585 -4.67 12.58 -12.63
N ILE A 586 -3.41 12.81 -12.99
CA ILE A 586 -2.28 12.02 -12.51
C ILE A 586 -1.33 12.95 -11.75
N ASN A 587 -1.14 12.71 -10.46
CA ASN A 587 -0.21 13.47 -9.63
C ASN A 587 0.94 12.57 -9.18
N LEU A 588 2.15 12.81 -9.69
CA LEU A 588 3.35 12.03 -9.37
C LEU A 588 4.36 12.85 -8.60
N MET A 589 4.77 12.36 -7.44
CA MET A 589 5.60 13.09 -6.49
C MET A 589 6.83 12.30 -6.10
N ALA A 590 7.99 12.84 -6.44
CA ALA A 590 9.29 12.31 -6.06
C ALA A 590 10.19 13.50 -5.69
N PRO A 591 9.92 14.19 -4.57
CA PRO A 591 10.66 15.41 -4.20
C PRO A 591 12.16 15.17 -3.95
N ALA A 592 12.53 14.00 -3.45
CA ALA A 592 13.92 13.61 -3.19
C ALA A 592 14.58 12.90 -4.39
N GLY A 593 13.79 12.40 -5.34
CA GLY A 593 14.28 11.67 -6.52
C GLY A 593 13.83 12.31 -7.84
N TYR A 594 13.57 11.47 -8.84
CA TYR A 594 13.10 11.87 -10.16
C TYR A 594 11.83 11.12 -10.57
N VAL A 595 11.13 11.67 -11.57
CA VAL A 595 10.07 10.96 -12.29
C VAL A 595 10.58 10.59 -13.67
N ASP A 596 10.56 9.31 -14.00
CA ASP A 596 10.89 8.80 -15.33
C ASP A 596 9.63 8.29 -16.04
N ALA A 597 9.29 8.90 -17.17
CA ALA A 597 8.19 8.43 -18.00
C ALA A 597 8.53 7.13 -18.76
N GLY A 598 9.80 6.72 -18.76
CA GLY A 598 10.31 5.50 -19.38
C GLY A 598 9.95 5.39 -20.86
N GLU A 599 10.02 4.19 -21.44
CA GLU A 599 9.51 3.95 -22.79
C GLU A 599 7.98 3.81 -22.79
N ALA A 600 7.41 3.34 -21.68
CA ALA A 600 5.99 3.02 -21.54
C ALA A 600 5.10 4.26 -21.51
N GLY A 601 5.59 5.37 -20.96
CA GLY A 601 4.91 6.66 -20.91
C GLY A 601 3.96 6.84 -19.73
N ILE A 602 3.54 8.09 -19.55
CA ILE A 602 2.53 8.54 -18.58
C ILE A 602 1.42 9.22 -19.35
N ARG A 603 0.15 8.84 -19.12
CA ARG A 603 -0.98 9.33 -19.93
C ARG A 603 -2.25 9.66 -19.13
N ALA A 604 -2.71 10.90 -19.20
CA ALA A 604 -4.04 11.32 -18.73
C ALA A 604 -4.87 11.73 -19.96
N GLN A 605 -5.94 10.99 -20.31
CA GLN A 605 -6.64 11.26 -21.58
C GLN A 605 -7.54 12.49 -21.52
N THR A 606 -8.08 12.85 -20.36
CA THR A 606 -8.89 14.08 -20.21
C THR A 606 -8.40 15.01 -19.11
N GLY A 607 -7.65 14.50 -18.13
CA GLY A 607 -7.11 15.29 -17.02
C GLY A 607 -5.71 15.86 -17.24
N THR A 608 -5.12 16.31 -16.15
CA THR A 608 -3.78 16.91 -16.07
C THR A 608 -2.74 15.89 -15.60
N VAL A 609 -1.46 16.16 -15.88
CA VAL A 609 -0.35 15.48 -15.21
C VAL A 609 0.41 16.51 -14.36
N THR A 610 0.49 16.29 -13.05
CA THR A 610 1.26 17.13 -12.13
C THR A 610 2.48 16.38 -11.61
N LEU A 611 3.67 16.96 -11.77
CA LEU A 611 4.94 16.35 -11.40
C LEU A 611 5.63 17.18 -10.31
N GLY A 612 5.69 16.68 -9.09
CA GLY A 612 6.45 17.32 -8.03
C GLY A 612 7.80 16.64 -7.81
N THR A 613 8.73 16.99 -8.68
CA THR A 613 10.12 16.55 -8.62
C THR A 613 11.04 17.63 -9.19
N ASN A 614 12.33 17.54 -8.88
CA ASN A 614 13.37 18.41 -9.41
C ASN A 614 13.98 17.93 -10.72
N LEU A 615 13.63 16.72 -11.18
CA LEU A 615 14.15 16.13 -12.42
C LEU A 615 13.09 15.24 -13.06
N VAL A 616 12.84 15.48 -14.35
CA VAL A 616 11.97 14.62 -15.17
C VAL A 616 12.78 14.00 -16.30
N LEU A 617 12.78 12.68 -16.36
CA LEU A 617 13.40 11.90 -17.44
C LEU A 617 12.34 11.49 -18.46
N ASN A 618 12.74 11.40 -19.74
CA ASN A 618 11.88 10.96 -20.83
C ASN A 618 10.56 11.74 -20.96
N ALA A 619 10.56 13.04 -20.62
CA ALA A 619 9.34 13.87 -20.55
C ALA A 619 8.53 13.93 -21.86
N SER A 620 9.15 13.65 -23.02
CA SER A 620 8.45 13.50 -24.31
C SER A 620 7.41 12.37 -24.32
N ASN A 621 7.45 11.49 -23.33
CA ASN A 621 6.59 10.32 -23.21
C ASN A 621 5.44 10.57 -22.23
N ILE A 622 5.24 11.83 -21.82
CA ILE A 622 4.15 12.29 -20.96
C ILE A 622 3.09 12.95 -21.84
N GLN A 623 1.85 12.50 -21.71
CA GLN A 623 0.70 12.99 -22.47
C GLN A 623 -0.42 13.35 -21.50
N ALA A 624 -0.93 14.58 -21.57
CA ALA A 624 -2.03 15.04 -20.75
C ALA A 624 -2.91 16.00 -21.56
N ALA A 625 -4.20 15.70 -21.69
CA ALA A 625 -5.10 16.53 -22.50
C ALA A 625 -5.31 17.92 -21.90
N ALA A 626 -5.41 18.03 -20.57
CA ALA A 626 -5.55 19.31 -19.88
C ALA A 626 -4.19 19.96 -19.52
N GLY A 627 -3.07 19.35 -19.92
CA GLY A 627 -1.72 19.89 -19.77
C GLY A 627 -0.88 19.20 -18.70
N VAL A 628 0.44 19.43 -18.79
CA VAL A 628 1.45 18.93 -17.85
C VAL A 628 1.99 20.11 -17.03
N SER A 629 2.10 19.95 -15.72
CA SER A 629 2.63 20.96 -14.81
C SER A 629 3.62 20.36 -13.81
N GLY A 630 4.56 21.18 -13.34
CA GLY A 630 5.63 20.71 -12.43
C GLY A 630 6.79 19.99 -13.14
N GLY A 631 7.89 19.78 -12.43
CA GLY A 631 9.16 19.26 -12.96
C GLY A 631 10.13 20.38 -13.37
N ALA A 632 11.21 20.56 -12.61
CA ALA A 632 12.35 21.37 -13.05
C ALA A 632 13.27 20.50 -13.92
N VAL A 633 13.79 21.04 -15.01
CA VAL A 633 14.78 20.39 -15.89
C VAL A 633 14.26 19.13 -16.63
N VAL A 634 13.86 19.34 -17.88
CA VAL A 634 13.67 18.24 -18.85
C VAL A 634 15.04 17.90 -19.44
N VAL A 635 15.57 16.72 -19.14
CA VAL A 635 16.72 16.20 -19.90
C VAL A 635 16.17 15.51 -21.15
N ALA A 636 16.22 16.20 -22.29
CA ALA A 636 15.94 15.58 -23.57
C ALA A 636 17.02 14.52 -23.89
N PRO A 637 16.68 13.41 -24.55
CA PRO A 637 17.69 12.53 -25.13
C PRO A 637 18.63 13.34 -26.03
N PRO A 638 19.94 13.06 -26.07
CA PRO A 638 20.86 13.78 -26.94
C PRO A 638 20.34 13.73 -28.39
N PRO A 639 20.32 14.86 -29.12
CA PRO A 639 19.83 14.88 -30.49
C PRO A 639 20.64 13.89 -31.34
N PRO A 640 19.99 13.14 -32.26
CA PRO A 640 20.72 12.25 -33.14
C PRO A 640 21.78 13.06 -33.90
N PRO A 641 23.04 12.57 -33.98
CA PRO A 641 24.10 13.31 -34.63
C PRO A 641 23.72 13.56 -36.11
N PRO A 642 24.02 14.75 -36.66
CA PRO A 642 23.74 15.04 -38.05
C PRO A 642 24.48 14.05 -38.96
N PRO A 643 23.87 13.62 -40.08
CA PRO A 643 24.50 12.63 -40.95
C PRO A 643 25.69 13.28 -41.64
N SER A 644 26.91 12.86 -41.28
CA SER A 644 28.12 13.23 -42.00
C SER A 644 29.13 12.09 -42.00
N ALA A 645 29.31 11.57 -43.21
CA ALA A 645 30.44 10.85 -43.79
C ALA A 645 31.41 10.06 -42.88
N VAL A 646 31.37 8.74 -43.11
CA VAL A 646 32.39 7.70 -42.93
C VAL A 646 33.84 8.17 -42.72
N ALA A 647 34.48 7.73 -41.62
CA ALA A 647 35.86 7.19 -41.60
C ALA A 647 36.11 6.40 -40.30
N GLY A 648 36.71 5.21 -40.45
CA GLY A 648 36.77 4.12 -39.46
C GLY A 648 37.51 4.34 -38.14
N SER A 649 37.23 3.37 -37.24
CA SER A 649 37.95 2.95 -36.02
C SER A 649 37.29 3.34 -34.69
N GLY A 650 36.60 2.38 -34.06
CA GLY A 650 36.02 2.53 -32.72
C GLY A 650 35.31 1.29 -32.15
N SER A 651 35.53 0.08 -32.69
CA SER A 651 34.82 -1.15 -32.29
C SER A 651 35.39 -1.87 -31.06
N ASN A 652 36.51 -1.42 -30.47
CA ASN A 652 37.17 -2.23 -29.43
C ASN A 652 36.88 -1.78 -27.97
N ALA A 653 36.42 -0.54 -27.73
CA ALA A 653 36.21 -0.04 -26.37
C ALA A 653 34.87 -0.47 -25.74
N VAL A 654 33.86 -0.77 -26.57
CA VAL A 654 32.52 -1.19 -26.08
C VAL A 654 32.49 -2.68 -25.75
N GLU A 655 33.20 -3.51 -26.52
CA GLU A 655 33.27 -4.95 -26.27
C GLU A 655 34.10 -5.29 -25.03
N GLU A 656 35.13 -4.50 -24.71
CA GLU A 656 35.97 -4.69 -23.52
C GLU A 656 35.23 -4.30 -22.23
N ALA A 657 34.47 -3.19 -22.25
CA ALA A 657 33.59 -2.80 -21.15
C ALA A 657 32.43 -3.79 -20.90
N GLN A 658 31.90 -4.41 -21.96
CA GLN A 658 30.87 -5.45 -21.84
C GLN A 658 31.44 -6.78 -21.32
N ARG A 659 32.68 -7.14 -21.67
CA ARG A 659 33.34 -8.35 -21.15
C ARG A 659 33.70 -8.24 -19.68
N GLU A 660 34.13 -7.07 -19.20
CA GLU A 660 34.42 -6.85 -17.78
C GLU A 660 33.13 -6.87 -16.93
N ALA A 661 32.03 -6.30 -17.42
CA ALA A 661 30.73 -6.34 -16.74
C ALA A 661 30.17 -7.77 -16.65
N MET A 662 30.35 -8.58 -17.70
CA MET A 662 29.88 -9.97 -17.73
C MET A 662 30.76 -10.89 -16.85
N ALA A 663 32.06 -10.63 -16.75
CA ALA A 663 32.96 -11.34 -15.84
C ALA A 663 32.64 -11.07 -14.35
N GLN A 664 32.27 -9.84 -14.01
CA GLN A 664 31.85 -9.49 -12.64
C GLN A 664 30.50 -10.13 -12.26
N GLN A 665 29.56 -10.25 -13.22
CA GLN A 665 28.30 -10.96 -13.00
C GLN A 665 28.51 -12.47 -12.74
N LEU A 666 29.40 -13.12 -13.49
CA LEU A 666 29.70 -14.55 -13.33
C LEU A 666 30.37 -14.85 -11.98
N LEU A 667 31.28 -13.99 -11.50
CA LEU A 667 31.91 -14.11 -10.18
C LEU A 667 30.90 -13.93 -9.03
N SER A 668 29.91 -13.05 -9.19
CA SER A 668 28.84 -12.87 -8.20
C SER A 668 27.86 -14.05 -8.15
N ALA A 669 27.62 -14.71 -9.29
CA ALA A 669 26.78 -15.90 -9.39
C ALA A 669 27.47 -17.14 -8.78
N GLU A 670 28.77 -17.33 -9.00
CA GLU A 670 29.54 -18.39 -8.35
C GLU A 670 29.60 -18.22 -6.82
N GLN A 671 29.73 -16.98 -6.33
CA GLN A 671 29.71 -16.69 -4.89
C GLN A 671 28.33 -16.94 -4.27
N PHE A 672 27.25 -16.75 -5.02
CA PHE A 672 25.88 -17.03 -4.59
C PHE A 672 25.60 -18.55 -4.54
N GLU A 673 26.04 -19.31 -5.55
CA GLU A 673 25.94 -20.78 -5.53
C GLU A 673 26.82 -21.42 -4.43
N ALA A 674 28.02 -20.88 -4.18
CA ALA A 674 28.90 -21.37 -3.11
C ALA A 674 28.28 -21.17 -1.72
N ARG A 675 27.47 -20.11 -1.53
CA ARG A 675 26.70 -19.88 -0.29
C ARG A 675 25.48 -20.82 -0.16
N GLN A 676 24.84 -21.19 -1.27
CA GLN A 676 23.72 -22.14 -1.26
C GLN A 676 24.14 -23.59 -0.99
N ARG A 677 25.35 -24.00 -1.37
CA ARG A 677 25.87 -25.37 -1.12
C ARG A 677 26.23 -25.69 0.34
N MET A 678 26.02 -24.76 1.29
CA MET A 678 26.29 -24.98 2.73
C MET A 678 25.05 -25.28 3.60
N MET A 679 23.86 -25.47 3.03
CA MET A 679 22.70 -25.98 3.79
C MET A 679 22.40 -27.44 3.45
N ARG A 680 23.11 -28.36 4.12
CA ARG A 680 22.77 -29.78 4.13
C ARG A 680 21.77 -30.02 5.27
N VAL A 681 20.49 -30.04 4.95
CA VAL A 681 19.44 -30.53 5.86
C VAL A 681 19.59 -32.05 5.95
N VAL A 682 19.93 -32.55 7.14
CA VAL A 682 19.87 -33.98 7.47
C VAL A 682 18.50 -34.23 8.09
N GLY A 683 17.59 -34.82 7.31
CA GLY A 683 16.32 -35.34 7.82
C GLY A 683 16.48 -36.81 8.19
N GLU A 684 16.46 -37.11 9.48
CA GLU A 684 16.38 -38.47 10.00
C GLU A 684 14.89 -38.85 10.13
N PHE A 685 14.46 -39.88 9.41
CA PHE A 685 13.11 -40.42 9.51
C PHE A 685 13.00 -41.29 10.78
N LEU A 686 12.37 -40.75 11.82
CA LEU A 686 11.87 -41.54 12.95
C LEU A 686 10.58 -42.26 12.51
N GLY A 687 10.60 -43.59 12.62
CA GLY A 687 9.69 -44.52 11.96
C GLY A 687 8.20 -44.34 12.21
N PHE A 688 7.42 -44.88 11.26
CA PHE A 688 5.97 -45.01 11.36
C PHE A 688 5.60 -46.00 12.47
N GLY A 689 4.69 -45.56 13.34
CA GLY A 689 4.06 -46.42 14.34
C GLY A 689 3.47 -47.68 13.70
N ASN A 690 3.67 -48.80 14.39
CA ASN A 690 3.19 -50.11 13.99
C ASN A 690 1.67 -50.19 14.13
N ASP A 691 0.94 -50.10 13.01
CA ASP A 691 -0.39 -50.70 12.89
C ASP A 691 -0.33 -51.78 11.80
N CYS A 692 -0.09 -53.02 12.22
CA CYS A 692 -0.35 -54.20 11.40
C CYS A 692 -1.86 -54.49 11.43
N PRO A 693 -2.56 -54.48 10.29
CA PRO A 693 -3.91 -55.02 10.20
C PRO A 693 -3.86 -56.52 10.53
N LYS A 694 -4.70 -56.95 11.48
CA LYS A 694 -4.97 -58.37 11.72
C LYS A 694 -5.79 -58.92 10.56
N ASP A 695 -5.11 -59.48 9.57
CA ASP A 695 -5.50 -60.67 8.81
C ASP A 695 -4.63 -60.75 7.55
N ASP A 696 -3.46 -61.37 7.68
CA ASP A 696 -2.98 -62.33 6.68
C ASP A 696 -1.70 -63.01 7.18
N THR A 697 -1.73 -64.34 7.16
CA THR A 697 -0.63 -65.21 7.58
C THR A 697 0.52 -65.15 6.57
N SER A 698 1.59 -64.39 6.87
CA SER A 698 2.93 -64.71 6.34
C SER A 698 4.05 -64.18 7.24
N ASP A 699 4.91 -65.10 7.67
CA ASP A 699 6.07 -64.91 8.56
C ASP A 699 7.17 -64.03 7.94
N LYS A 700 7.06 -62.69 8.02
CA LYS A 700 8.21 -61.79 7.82
C LYS A 700 8.13 -60.53 8.70
N CYS A 701 8.37 -60.71 10.00
CA CYS A 701 8.76 -59.62 10.91
C CYS A 701 9.81 -60.12 11.91
N ALA A 702 11.00 -60.43 11.41
CA ALA A 702 12.20 -60.59 12.24
C ALA A 702 13.44 -60.58 11.34
N GLN A 703 14.23 -59.50 11.41
CA GLN A 703 15.71 -59.50 11.44
C GLN A 703 16.22 -58.09 11.11
N GLY A 704 16.49 -57.30 12.16
CA GLY A 704 17.50 -56.26 12.09
C GLY A 704 18.87 -56.86 12.46
N LYS A 705 19.91 -56.49 11.70
CA LYS A 705 21.32 -56.35 12.15
C LYS A 705 22.23 -55.95 10.97
N ASP A 706 23.07 -54.95 11.24
CA ASP A 706 24.50 -54.77 10.86
C ASP A 706 24.86 -54.96 9.35
N ALA A 707 25.61 -54.11 8.65
CA ALA A 707 26.75 -53.30 9.05
C ALA A 707 27.15 -52.33 7.94
N ASP A 708 27.77 -51.26 8.41
CA ASP A 708 28.63 -50.26 7.80
C ASP A 708 29.73 -50.84 6.86
N LYS A 709 29.91 -50.28 5.65
CA LYS A 709 31.19 -50.14 4.92
C LYS A 709 31.05 -49.40 3.57
N PRO A 710 31.98 -48.49 3.21
CA PRO A 710 32.00 -47.78 1.93
C PRO A 710 32.73 -48.59 0.84
N LYS A 711 32.37 -48.36 -0.43
CA LYS A 711 33.18 -48.77 -1.60
C LYS A 711 33.42 -47.59 -2.54
N GLU A 712 34.70 -47.39 -2.82
CA GLU A 712 35.30 -46.57 -3.87
C GLU A 712 34.88 -47.02 -5.28
N ASP A 713 35.02 -46.06 -6.20
CA ASP A 713 35.34 -46.15 -7.63
C ASP A 713 34.46 -47.00 -8.57
N ARG A 714 33.61 -46.31 -9.34
CA ARG A 714 33.88 -45.98 -10.76
C ARG A 714 32.87 -44.99 -11.33
#